data_AF-A0A3M7DF99-F1
#
_entry.id   AF-A0A3M7DF99-F1
#
_cell.length_a   1.000
_cell.length_b   1.000
_cell.length_c   1.000
_cell.angle_alpha   90.00
_cell.angle_beta   90.00
_cell.angle_gamma   90.00
#
_symmetry.space_group_name_H-M   'P 1'
#
loop_
_entity.id
_entity.type
_entity.pdbx_description
1 polymer ?
#
loop_
_entity_poly.entity_id
_entity_poly.type
_entity_poly.pdbx_seq_one_letter_code
_entity_poly.pdbx_strand_id
1 'polypeptide(L)'
;MEASGDGTKRLSLRPEWRGNRLSFVASIQPKSNAAPTSSSSTMEQSPLTQQARPEVFEPKIVGLYRQLFREVEDDEKPNGFWRELFLLRPDLPKLQQILDDTDPEFLLHVQHQPQQLLLNAVEALKAKQSPSDEHALDTLTVFFAVVLTKKYTNPSSDIIDVLAGLDKVDAVFTELVAVLDHAIKDGRTLAVRQKAVKAAIAVVSGGYQTAVVSYFIQRDFFPALMKTVHQSENPLDAAEPFMLTGLLANYNKFEMHNQYRVRFADFVNDETMTRVVESVAWTCTLLRSKYIAIQDDTPVGWSVAGTLSYVGLGALAGAKPAAPALTEEQQRELFNEQPGPETSTLLTLYDFTLANKLFCHHFISQASSDKAQPPPFSAFLSFASYLHQHAFRSARASLYAYLTLLILVVLSEDAKIAKLMCETTAQVRLCRQRPPQLPLPKNADRPYATAILDLLADGINHNLRKRLDVPFYIQTLSVLSRLLGYLAKSRTKLSHHWSELWRSLLSFVRFLNQYADELNMLGASEVAQALVDVLVQALTNGEAFLPENKDYDDLFYKLVESGEALTKLRDAYSLAKTQDRHAVNTLIGVSTHYADLIESHRARKEHLSPKEINKIIKQGYETLNIEPKEDGELVDAFREADHKVKLKQVARVAVADATVLVSSDRQRMQ
;
A
#
# COMPACT_ATOMS: atom_id res chain seq x y z
N MET A 1 18.12 -7.23 -58.44
CA MET A 1 18.56 -5.98 -59.08
C MET A 1 18.95 -5.01 -58.00
N GLU A 2 20.16 -4.49 -58.15
CA GLU A 2 20.91 -3.50 -57.36
C GLU A 2 20.10 -2.21 -57.04
N ALA A 3 20.26 -1.64 -55.83
CA ALA A 3 21.00 -0.38 -55.50
C ALA A 3 20.26 0.90 -55.95
N SER A 4 20.23 2.07 -55.29
CA SER A 4 21.08 2.77 -54.30
C SER A 4 20.46 4.16 -53.98
N GLY A 5 20.87 4.79 -52.86
CA GLY A 5 20.94 6.27 -52.66
C GLY A 5 19.85 6.87 -51.75
N ASP A 6 20.08 7.15 -50.47
CA ASP A 6 20.87 8.21 -49.79
C ASP A 6 20.09 9.52 -49.55
N GLY A 7 20.18 10.05 -48.32
CA GLY A 7 19.44 11.20 -47.81
C GLY A 7 19.52 11.40 -46.30
N THR A 8 20.75 11.52 -45.78
CA THR A 8 21.09 11.69 -44.35
C THR A 8 20.78 13.11 -43.83
N LYS A 9 20.07 13.26 -42.70
CA LYS A 9 20.15 14.45 -41.82
C LYS A 9 20.21 14.03 -40.34
N ARG A 10 21.41 14.13 -39.77
CA ARG A 10 21.70 14.04 -38.31
C ARG A 10 21.55 15.44 -37.70
N LEU A 11 20.88 15.54 -36.55
CA LEU A 11 21.05 16.65 -35.61
C LEU A 11 21.75 16.10 -34.36
N SER A 12 22.91 16.68 -34.09
CA SER A 12 23.85 16.36 -33.02
C SER A 12 23.44 16.99 -31.69
N LEU A 13 23.40 16.19 -30.62
CA LEU A 13 23.45 16.68 -29.24
C LEU A 13 24.87 16.45 -28.72
N ARG A 14 25.51 17.50 -28.19
CA ARG A 14 26.72 17.38 -27.37
C ARG A 14 26.43 17.75 -25.91
N PRO A 15 27.12 17.10 -24.96
CA PRO A 15 26.94 17.22 -23.52
C PRO A 15 27.92 18.23 -22.92
N GLU A 16 27.73 18.59 -21.64
CA GLU A 16 28.78 18.75 -20.61
C GLU A 16 28.32 19.69 -19.50
N TRP A 17 28.13 19.18 -18.28
CA TRP A 17 28.43 19.91 -17.04
C TRP A 17 28.82 18.91 -15.95
N ARG A 18 30.13 18.75 -15.75
CA ARG A 18 30.74 18.24 -14.51
C ARG A 18 31.72 19.28 -13.99
N GLY A 19 31.60 19.60 -12.70
CA GLY A 19 32.68 20.03 -11.81
C GLY A 19 33.26 21.43 -12.01
N ASN A 20 33.16 22.30 -10.99
CA ASN A 20 34.22 22.37 -9.97
C ASN A 20 33.93 23.40 -8.88
N ARG A 21 34.39 23.06 -7.68
CA ARG A 21 34.47 23.89 -6.49
C ARG A 21 35.75 24.75 -6.52
N LEU A 22 35.73 25.77 -5.65
CA LEU A 22 36.82 26.42 -4.89
C LEU A 22 37.44 27.74 -5.40
N SER A 23 37.55 28.62 -4.40
CA SER A 23 38.48 29.75 -4.19
C SER A 23 38.20 31.05 -4.93
N PHE A 24 38.01 32.14 -4.17
CA PHE A 24 39.07 33.11 -3.94
C PHE A 24 38.70 34.10 -2.83
N VAL A 25 39.64 34.29 -1.90
CA VAL A 25 39.67 35.33 -0.86
C VAL A 25 40.68 36.39 -1.33
N ALA A 26 40.30 37.67 -1.34
CA ALA A 26 41.19 38.83 -1.20
C ALA A 26 40.30 40.08 -0.97
N SER A 27 40.17 40.64 0.25
CA SER A 27 41.10 41.52 0.96
C SER A 27 41.49 42.79 0.20
N ILE A 28 40.77 43.89 0.45
CA ILE A 28 41.30 45.27 0.34
C ILE A 28 40.78 46.08 1.54
N GLN A 29 41.73 46.62 2.32
CA GLN A 29 41.55 47.51 3.46
C GLN A 29 41.53 49.02 3.04
N PRO A 30 41.19 49.95 3.96
CA PRO A 30 40.52 51.21 3.65
C PRO A 30 41.47 52.41 3.47
N LYS A 31 40.94 53.53 2.92
CA LYS A 31 41.55 54.85 3.07
C LYS A 31 40.57 55.83 3.74
N SER A 32 41.12 56.55 4.69
CA SER A 32 40.50 57.47 5.65
C SER A 32 40.39 58.91 5.15
N ASN A 33 39.32 59.57 5.61
CA ASN A 33 39.19 60.97 6.07
C ASN A 33 39.60 62.16 5.18
N ALA A 34 38.59 62.99 4.87
CA ALA A 34 38.64 64.45 5.04
C ALA A 34 37.21 65.01 5.25
N ALA A 35 37.07 65.96 6.17
CA ALA A 35 35.86 66.74 6.50
C ALA A 35 36.27 68.24 6.53
N PRO A 36 35.38 69.21 6.80
CA PRO A 36 33.99 69.43 6.34
C PRO A 36 33.82 70.86 5.75
N THR A 37 32.70 71.15 5.08
CA THR A 37 32.19 72.54 4.96
C THR A 37 30.67 72.57 5.05
N SER A 38 30.20 73.50 5.87
CA SER A 38 28.83 73.73 6.30
C SER A 38 28.04 74.61 5.33
N SER A 39 26.78 74.25 5.05
CA SER A 39 25.72 75.23 4.81
C SER A 39 24.37 74.67 5.24
N SER A 40 23.68 75.42 6.11
CA SER A 40 22.38 75.09 6.66
C SER A 40 21.27 75.32 5.63
N SER A 41 20.43 74.31 5.41
CA SER A 41 19.06 74.53 4.93
C SER A 41 18.11 73.67 5.75
N THR A 42 17.25 74.36 6.50
CA THR A 42 15.99 73.96 7.12
C THR A 42 15.43 72.59 6.69
N MET A 43 15.35 71.67 7.65
CA MET A 43 14.65 70.40 7.54
C MET A 43 13.13 70.62 7.39
N GLU A 44 12.55 70.20 6.28
CA GLU A 44 11.21 69.63 6.29
C GLU A 44 11.34 68.16 6.68
N GLN A 45 10.72 67.76 7.79
CA GLN A 45 10.72 66.37 8.24
C GLN A 45 9.91 65.52 7.27
N SER A 46 10.62 64.70 6.49
CA SER A 46 10.04 63.60 5.72
C SER A 46 9.39 62.58 6.68
N PRO A 47 8.18 62.04 6.40
CA PRO A 47 7.46 61.11 7.29
C PRO A 47 8.08 59.70 7.32
N LEU A 48 9.20 59.49 6.64
CA LEU A 48 9.93 58.23 6.63
C LEU A 48 10.84 58.15 7.85
N THR A 49 10.27 57.73 8.98
CA THR A 49 11.07 57.14 10.06
C THR A 49 11.71 55.87 9.51
N GLN A 50 13.04 55.88 9.35
CA GLN A 50 13.79 54.66 9.10
C GLN A 50 13.59 53.75 10.30
N GLN A 51 12.73 52.73 10.14
CA GLN A 51 12.68 51.62 11.08
C GLN A 51 14.06 50.96 11.09
N ALA A 52 14.61 50.78 12.29
CA ALA A 52 15.86 50.06 12.47
C ALA A 52 15.77 48.70 11.77
N ARG A 53 16.74 48.41 10.91
CA ARG A 53 16.77 47.18 10.11
C ARG A 53 16.78 46.00 11.09
N PRO A 54 15.75 45.13 11.10
CA PRO A 54 15.72 44.01 12.04
C PRO A 54 16.93 43.09 11.80
N GLU A 55 17.51 42.56 12.88
CA GLU A 55 18.70 41.68 12.82
C GLU A 55 18.43 40.37 12.06
N VAL A 56 17.15 40.00 11.90
CA VAL A 56 16.68 38.87 11.09
C VAL A 56 15.58 39.35 10.15
N PHE A 57 15.76 39.16 8.85
CA PHE A 57 14.71 39.40 7.85
C PHE A 57 13.73 38.23 7.86
N GLU A 58 12.56 38.43 8.46
CA GLU A 58 11.50 37.43 8.45
C GLU A 58 10.42 37.78 7.40
N PRO A 59 9.95 36.80 6.60
CA PRO A 59 8.89 37.04 5.63
C PRO A 59 7.63 37.58 6.30
N LYS A 60 7.00 38.60 5.70
CA LYS A 60 5.81 39.25 6.26
C LYS A 60 4.68 38.27 6.61
N ILE A 61 4.51 37.23 5.79
CA ILE A 61 3.52 36.18 6.00
C ILE A 61 3.66 35.48 7.37
N VAL A 62 4.89 35.33 7.87
CA VAL A 62 5.13 34.71 9.18
C VAL A 62 4.69 35.63 10.32
N GLY A 63 4.87 36.94 10.16
CA GLY A 63 4.34 37.93 11.10
C GLY A 63 2.81 37.84 11.20
N LEU A 64 2.12 37.65 10.08
CA LEU A 64 0.66 37.46 10.07
C LEU A 64 0.24 36.16 10.79
N TYR A 65 1.00 35.06 10.62
CA TYR A 65 0.74 33.82 11.37
C TYR A 65 0.90 34.00 12.88
N ARG A 66 1.91 34.74 13.34
CA ARG A 66 2.10 35.03 14.77
C ARG A 66 0.97 35.85 15.35
N GLN A 67 0.48 36.85 14.62
CA GLN A 67 -0.67 37.65 15.06
C GLN A 67 -1.95 36.83 15.23
N LEU A 68 -2.06 35.68 14.56
CA LEU A 68 -3.20 34.76 14.71
C LEU A 68 -3.04 33.76 15.86
N PHE A 69 -1.82 33.29 16.14
CA PHE A 69 -1.61 32.11 17.01
C PHE A 69 -0.63 32.30 18.17
N ARG A 70 -0.01 33.48 18.30
CA ARG A 70 0.99 33.79 19.35
C ARG A 70 0.76 35.13 20.02
N GLU A 71 0.69 36.17 19.19
CA GLU A 71 0.53 37.57 19.58
C GLU A 71 -0.95 37.93 19.39
N VAL A 72 -1.82 37.15 20.04
CA VAL A 72 -3.27 37.29 19.86
C VAL A 72 -3.75 38.53 20.60
N GLU A 73 -4.42 39.40 19.86
CA GLU A 73 -5.18 40.54 20.37
C GLU A 73 -6.67 40.19 20.25
N ASP A 74 -7.48 40.63 21.21
CA ASP A 74 -8.93 40.32 21.30
C ASP A 74 -9.79 40.97 20.19
N ASP A 75 -9.18 41.71 19.25
CA ASP A 75 -9.88 42.41 18.17
C ASP A 75 -10.06 41.55 16.90
N GLU A 76 -11.23 41.70 16.24
CA GLU A 76 -11.48 41.16 14.91
C GLU A 76 -10.45 41.70 13.91
N LYS A 77 -9.87 40.80 13.09
CA LYS A 77 -8.86 41.22 12.12
C LYS A 77 -9.54 41.90 10.91
N PRO A 78 -9.07 43.08 10.48
CA PRO A 78 -9.71 43.84 9.40
C PRO A 78 -9.59 43.11 8.06
N ASN A 79 -10.50 43.38 7.11
CA ASN A 79 -10.48 42.77 5.77
C ASN A 79 -9.14 42.90 5.02
N GLY A 80 -8.40 43.99 5.27
CA GLY A 80 -7.06 44.19 4.70
C GLY A 80 -6.04 43.13 5.14
N PHE A 81 -6.16 42.65 6.39
CA PHE A 81 -5.32 41.58 6.94
C PHE A 81 -5.50 40.29 6.13
N TRP A 82 -6.74 39.84 5.95
CA TRP A 82 -7.06 38.59 5.24
C TRP A 82 -6.69 38.66 3.76
N ARG A 83 -6.95 39.80 3.12
CA ARG A 83 -6.53 40.04 1.75
C ARG A 83 -5.02 39.92 1.59
N GLU A 84 -4.25 40.46 2.54
CA GLU A 84 -2.80 40.36 2.51
C GLU A 84 -2.33 38.92 2.79
N LEU A 85 -2.90 38.26 3.80
CA LEU A 85 -2.57 36.88 4.18
C LEU A 85 -2.66 35.92 2.97
N PHE A 86 -3.77 35.98 2.21
CA PHE A 86 -3.97 35.09 1.08
C PHE A 86 -3.28 35.57 -0.21
N LEU A 87 -2.92 36.85 -0.32
CA LEU A 87 -2.14 37.35 -1.46
C LEU A 87 -0.68 36.90 -1.39
N LEU A 88 -0.10 36.85 -0.18
CA LEU A 88 1.28 36.43 0.03
C LEU A 88 1.44 34.92 -0.14
N ARG A 89 2.58 34.50 -0.71
CA ARG A 89 2.92 33.08 -0.80
C ARG A 89 3.07 32.48 0.60
N PRO A 90 2.36 31.38 0.93
CA PRO A 90 2.40 30.81 2.26
C PRO A 90 3.75 30.16 2.55
N ASP A 91 4.23 30.35 3.78
CA ASP A 91 5.38 29.63 4.33
C ASP A 91 4.85 28.47 5.16
N LEU A 92 4.61 27.34 4.48
CA LEU A 92 3.96 26.16 5.07
C LEU A 92 4.76 25.55 6.23
N PRO A 93 6.10 25.35 6.12
CA PRO A 93 6.89 24.86 7.25
C PRO A 93 6.79 25.78 8.47
N LYS A 94 6.78 27.10 8.27
CA LYS A 94 6.73 28.04 9.38
C LYS A 94 5.34 28.14 10.00
N LEU A 95 4.27 28.12 9.20
CA LEU A 95 2.90 27.99 9.69
C LEU A 95 2.74 26.73 10.53
N GLN A 96 3.25 25.60 10.02
CA GLN A 96 3.20 24.33 10.73
C GLN A 96 3.92 24.43 12.07
N GLN A 97 5.15 24.95 12.09
CA GLN A 97 5.92 25.13 13.33
C GLN A 97 5.12 25.96 14.35
N ILE A 98 4.57 27.10 13.91
CA ILE A 98 3.79 27.98 14.80
C ILE A 98 2.61 27.24 15.41
N LEU A 99 1.85 26.49 14.60
CA LEU A 99 0.70 25.71 15.06
C LEU A 99 1.10 24.51 15.94
N ASP A 100 2.17 23.79 15.60
CA ASP A 100 2.67 22.64 16.36
C ASP A 100 3.05 23.10 17.78
N ASP A 101 3.76 24.22 17.88
CA ASP A 101 4.18 24.81 19.15
C ASP A 101 2.99 25.40 19.96
N THR A 102 1.77 25.50 19.41
CA THR A 102 0.61 26.14 20.07
C THR A 102 -0.23 25.10 20.79
N ASP A 103 -0.49 25.29 22.08
CA ASP A 103 -1.22 24.30 22.88
C ASP A 103 -2.72 24.23 22.53
N PRO A 104 -3.35 23.04 22.64
CA PRO A 104 -4.79 22.86 22.38
C PRO A 104 -5.67 23.74 23.29
N GLU A 105 -5.32 23.86 24.57
CA GLU A 105 -6.04 24.71 25.53
C GLU A 105 -5.94 26.19 25.17
N PHE A 106 -4.79 26.61 24.64
CA PHE A 106 -4.62 27.97 24.16
C PHE A 106 -5.48 28.22 22.92
N LEU A 107 -5.52 27.29 21.96
CA LEU A 107 -6.40 27.40 20.78
C LEU A 107 -7.88 27.52 21.16
N LEU A 108 -8.32 26.80 22.20
CA LEU A 108 -9.67 26.94 22.75
C LEU A 108 -9.89 28.32 23.37
N HIS A 109 -8.91 28.83 24.12
CA HIS A 109 -8.98 30.17 24.70
C HIS A 109 -9.10 31.27 23.63
N VAL A 110 -8.36 31.14 22.53
CA VAL A 110 -8.34 32.10 21.42
C VAL A 110 -9.18 31.65 20.21
N GLN A 111 -10.21 30.83 20.42
CA GLN A 111 -10.95 30.15 19.35
C GLN A 111 -11.52 31.04 18.24
N HIS A 112 -11.76 32.32 18.52
CA HIS A 112 -12.20 33.29 17.52
C HIS A 112 -11.17 33.50 16.39
N GLN A 113 -9.87 33.29 16.62
CA GLN A 113 -8.82 33.41 15.61
C GLN A 113 -8.84 32.27 14.57
N PRO A 114 -8.77 30.97 14.97
CA PRO A 114 -8.91 29.86 14.02
C PRO A 114 -10.25 29.86 13.29
N GLN A 115 -11.35 30.25 13.95
CA GLN A 115 -12.66 30.44 13.31
C GLN A 115 -12.60 31.51 12.20
N GLN A 116 -12.03 32.68 12.49
CA GLN A 116 -11.87 33.74 11.47
C GLN A 116 -10.99 33.30 10.31
N LEU A 117 -9.90 32.57 10.57
CA LEU A 117 -9.05 32.02 9.51
C LEU A 117 -9.85 31.10 8.59
N LEU A 118 -10.65 30.19 9.16
CA LEU A 118 -11.46 29.27 8.37
C LEU A 118 -12.49 30.01 7.51
N LEU A 119 -13.25 30.93 8.10
CA LEU A 119 -14.28 31.70 7.40
C LEU A 119 -13.68 32.51 6.23
N ASN A 120 -12.59 33.24 6.48
CA ASN A 120 -11.95 34.05 5.44
C ASN A 120 -11.25 33.21 4.38
N ALA A 121 -10.72 32.03 4.73
CA ALA A 121 -10.19 31.10 3.74
C ALA A 121 -11.29 30.56 2.84
N VAL A 122 -12.45 30.18 3.39
CA VAL A 122 -13.64 29.74 2.63
C VAL A 122 -14.10 30.84 1.67
N GLU A 123 -14.17 32.10 2.11
CA GLU A 123 -14.48 33.23 1.23
C GLU A 123 -13.46 33.43 0.12
N ALA A 124 -12.16 33.30 0.42
CA ALA A 124 -11.10 33.36 -0.59
C ALA A 124 -11.24 32.27 -1.66
N LEU A 125 -11.64 31.05 -1.27
CA LEU A 125 -11.93 29.95 -2.19
C LEU A 125 -13.16 30.23 -3.06
N LYS A 126 -14.23 30.80 -2.47
CA LYS A 126 -15.45 31.17 -3.20
C LYS A 126 -15.19 32.25 -4.26
N ALA A 127 -14.25 33.16 -3.98
CA ALA A 127 -13.85 34.21 -4.92
C ALA A 127 -13.19 33.65 -6.19
N LYS A 128 -12.57 32.45 -6.13
CA LYS A 128 -11.93 31.76 -7.27
C LYS A 128 -10.90 32.65 -7.99
N GLN A 129 -10.13 33.40 -7.22
CA GLN A 129 -9.13 34.35 -7.75
C GLN A 129 -7.72 33.89 -7.38
N SER A 130 -6.86 33.82 -8.40
CA SER A 130 -5.44 33.54 -8.22
C SER A 130 -4.71 34.79 -7.70
N PRO A 131 -3.73 34.66 -6.78
CA PRO A 131 -3.26 33.42 -6.16
C PRO A 131 -4.00 33.05 -4.84
N SER A 132 -4.97 33.86 -4.42
CA SER A 132 -5.59 33.77 -3.10
C SER A 132 -6.29 32.44 -2.82
N ASP A 133 -7.01 31.89 -3.80
CA ASP A 133 -7.68 30.59 -3.64
C ASP A 133 -6.66 29.45 -3.44
N GLU A 134 -5.57 29.44 -4.20
CA GLU A 134 -4.50 28.46 -4.07
C GLU A 134 -3.76 28.56 -2.74
N HIS A 135 -3.45 29.77 -2.28
CA HIS A 135 -2.79 30.00 -0.99
C HIS A 135 -3.71 29.68 0.19
N ALA A 136 -5.02 29.93 0.06
CA ALA A 136 -6.00 29.54 1.06
C ALA A 136 -6.06 28.00 1.22
N LEU A 137 -6.04 27.23 0.12
CA LEU A 137 -5.99 25.77 0.18
C LEU A 137 -4.72 25.25 0.86
N ASP A 138 -3.55 25.81 0.52
CA ASP A 138 -2.29 25.41 1.15
C ASP A 138 -2.31 25.70 2.66
N THR A 139 -2.80 26.89 3.05
CA THR A 139 -2.94 27.31 4.45
C THR A 139 -3.91 26.38 5.20
N LEU A 140 -5.08 26.09 4.62
CA LEU A 140 -6.08 25.20 5.20
C LEU A 140 -5.54 23.77 5.36
N THR A 141 -4.77 23.28 4.39
CA THR A 141 -4.17 21.94 4.45
C THR A 141 -3.28 21.80 5.69
N VAL A 142 -2.37 22.75 5.91
CA VAL A 142 -1.49 22.75 7.09
C VAL A 142 -2.30 22.96 8.36
N PHE A 143 -3.21 23.92 8.35
CA PHE A 143 -4.07 24.24 9.48
C PHE A 143 -4.85 23.02 9.97
N PHE A 144 -5.56 22.32 9.08
CA PHE A 144 -6.30 21.11 9.45
C PHE A 144 -5.38 19.95 9.84
N ALA A 145 -4.27 19.73 9.12
CA ALA A 145 -3.35 18.64 9.43
C ALA A 145 -2.76 18.75 10.84
N VAL A 146 -2.55 19.97 11.35
CA VAL A 146 -2.04 20.20 12.71
C VAL A 146 -3.17 20.31 13.73
N VAL A 147 -4.15 21.19 13.50
CA VAL A 147 -5.17 21.51 14.51
C VAL A 147 -6.06 20.31 14.82
N LEU A 148 -6.42 19.49 13.84
CA LEU A 148 -7.28 18.32 14.07
C LEU A 148 -6.56 17.15 14.75
N THR A 149 -5.23 17.09 14.68
CA THR A 149 -4.43 15.99 15.23
C THR A 149 -3.94 16.28 16.66
N LYS A 150 -4.22 17.47 17.18
CA LYS A 150 -3.95 17.85 18.57
C LYS A 150 -4.80 17.05 19.56
N LYS A 151 -4.28 16.88 20.77
CA LYS A 151 -4.92 16.11 21.85
C LYS A 151 -5.82 17.03 22.69
N TYR A 152 -7.09 17.12 22.32
CA TYR A 152 -8.09 17.83 23.11
C TYR A 152 -8.70 16.96 24.21
N THR A 153 -9.28 17.59 25.22
CA THR A 153 -9.93 16.88 26.34
C THR A 153 -11.21 16.19 25.87
N ASN A 154 -12.01 16.88 25.07
CA ASN A 154 -13.21 16.36 24.43
C ASN A 154 -13.07 16.52 22.90
N PRO A 155 -12.43 15.56 22.20
CA PRO A 155 -12.03 15.72 20.80
C PRO A 155 -13.12 16.24 19.86
N SER A 156 -14.35 15.74 19.97
CA SER A 156 -15.43 16.19 19.08
C SER A 156 -15.89 17.62 19.37
N SER A 157 -16.19 17.97 20.62
CA SER A 157 -16.71 19.31 20.95
C SER A 157 -15.64 20.38 20.86
N ASP A 158 -14.43 20.09 21.35
CA ASP A 158 -13.35 21.06 21.42
C ASP A 158 -12.85 21.43 20.00
N ILE A 159 -12.74 20.44 19.10
CA ILE A 159 -12.41 20.70 17.69
C ILE A 159 -13.50 21.54 17.02
N ILE A 160 -14.77 21.25 17.29
CA ILE A 160 -15.88 22.03 16.74
C ILE A 160 -15.81 23.48 17.24
N ASP A 161 -15.56 23.69 18.53
CA ASP A 161 -15.48 25.02 19.12
C ASP A 161 -14.30 25.81 18.52
N VAL A 162 -13.12 25.19 18.41
CA VAL A 162 -11.94 25.81 17.77
C VAL A 162 -12.18 26.17 16.30
N LEU A 163 -12.91 25.36 15.54
CA LEU A 163 -13.03 25.54 14.09
C LEU A 163 -14.21 26.42 13.68
N ALA A 164 -15.35 26.28 14.34
CA ALA A 164 -16.60 26.88 13.88
C ALA A 164 -17.45 27.50 14.99
N GLY A 165 -17.20 27.15 16.25
CA GLY A 165 -18.13 27.42 17.34
C GLY A 165 -19.29 26.43 17.36
N LEU A 166 -19.73 26.01 18.55
CA LEU A 166 -20.79 25.00 18.73
C LEU A 166 -22.14 25.43 18.13
N ASP A 167 -22.42 26.72 18.04
CA ASP A 167 -23.67 27.28 17.54
C ASP A 167 -23.72 27.40 16.01
N LYS A 168 -22.56 27.51 15.35
CA LYS A 168 -22.45 27.76 13.90
C LYS A 168 -21.86 26.59 13.10
N VAL A 169 -21.49 25.51 13.77
CA VAL A 169 -20.83 24.34 13.16
C VAL A 169 -21.52 23.84 11.90
N ASP A 170 -22.85 23.69 11.91
CA ASP A 170 -23.60 23.18 10.76
C ASP A 170 -23.46 24.10 9.55
N ALA A 171 -23.55 25.42 9.75
CA ALA A 171 -23.41 26.39 8.67
C ALA A 171 -21.97 26.39 8.11
N VAL A 172 -20.97 26.49 8.99
CA VAL A 172 -19.57 26.59 8.59
C VAL A 172 -19.09 25.32 7.89
N PHE A 173 -19.38 24.13 8.43
CA PHE A 173 -18.92 22.88 7.81
C PHE A 173 -19.71 22.53 6.56
N THR A 174 -21.02 22.80 6.49
CA THR A 174 -21.78 22.61 5.25
C THR A 174 -21.21 23.48 4.12
N GLU A 175 -20.85 24.73 4.43
CA GLU A 175 -20.23 25.62 3.47
C GLU A 175 -18.82 25.19 3.06
N LEU A 176 -17.95 24.85 4.03
CA LEU A 176 -16.61 24.34 3.78
C LEU A 176 -16.65 23.12 2.84
N VAL A 177 -17.50 22.14 3.16
CA VAL A 177 -17.64 20.91 2.38
C VAL A 177 -18.17 21.20 0.98
N ALA A 178 -19.13 22.12 0.83
CA ALA A 178 -19.63 22.53 -0.48
C ALA A 178 -18.57 23.23 -1.34
N VAL A 179 -17.76 24.10 -0.74
CA VAL A 179 -16.69 24.83 -1.42
C VAL A 179 -15.56 23.89 -1.82
N LEU A 180 -15.18 22.93 -0.96
CA LEU A 180 -14.19 21.91 -1.30
C LEU A 180 -14.67 20.99 -2.42
N ASP A 181 -15.91 20.50 -2.39
CA ASP A 181 -16.46 19.69 -3.49
C ASP A 181 -16.42 20.46 -4.82
N HIS A 182 -16.83 21.73 -4.81
CA HIS A 182 -16.78 22.58 -6.00
C HIS A 182 -15.33 22.81 -6.48
N ALA A 183 -14.40 23.07 -5.56
CA ALA A 183 -12.99 23.29 -5.88
C ALA A 183 -12.33 22.03 -6.47
N ILE A 184 -12.66 20.84 -5.98
CA ILE A 184 -12.21 19.56 -6.54
C ILE A 184 -12.82 19.33 -7.92
N LYS A 185 -14.14 19.56 -8.06
CA LYS A 185 -14.87 19.26 -9.30
C LYS A 185 -14.53 20.21 -10.44
N ASP A 186 -14.50 21.51 -10.16
CA ASP A 186 -14.50 22.59 -11.15
C ASP A 186 -13.48 23.69 -10.80
N GLY A 187 -12.43 23.36 -10.04
CA GLY A 187 -11.28 24.25 -9.84
C GLY A 187 -10.65 24.68 -11.17
N ARG A 188 -10.17 25.93 -11.21
CA ARG A 188 -9.67 26.62 -12.43
C ARG A 188 -8.51 25.87 -13.10
N THR A 189 -7.68 25.20 -12.30
CA THR A 189 -6.50 24.43 -12.75
C THR A 189 -6.48 23.08 -12.05
N LEU A 190 -5.75 22.11 -12.60
CA LEU A 190 -5.55 20.81 -11.95
C LEU A 190 -4.85 20.97 -10.59
N ALA A 191 -3.92 21.92 -10.47
CA ALA A 191 -3.23 22.23 -9.23
C ALA A 191 -4.20 22.69 -8.11
N VAL A 192 -5.16 23.56 -8.42
CA VAL A 192 -6.21 23.97 -7.47
C VAL A 192 -7.01 22.76 -6.99
N ARG A 193 -7.37 21.86 -7.91
CA ARG A 193 -8.14 20.65 -7.59
C ARG A 193 -7.36 19.71 -6.69
N GLN A 194 -6.08 19.47 -7.00
CA GLN A 194 -5.18 18.66 -6.18
C GLN A 194 -5.02 19.25 -4.77
N LYS A 195 -4.80 20.56 -4.65
CA LYS A 195 -4.74 21.24 -3.35
C LYS A 195 -6.05 21.13 -2.57
N ALA A 196 -7.20 21.18 -3.25
CA ALA A 196 -8.50 20.99 -2.61
C ALA A 196 -8.71 19.55 -2.12
N VAL A 197 -8.23 18.56 -2.87
CA VAL A 197 -8.17 17.16 -2.44
C VAL A 197 -7.28 17.02 -1.19
N LYS A 198 -6.10 17.62 -1.17
CA LYS A 198 -5.20 17.60 0.00
C LYS A 198 -5.83 18.24 1.23
N ALA A 199 -6.49 19.39 1.08
CA ALA A 199 -7.22 20.04 2.17
C ALA A 199 -8.34 19.12 2.70
N ALA A 200 -9.11 18.47 1.82
CA ALA A 200 -10.13 17.51 2.21
C ALA A 200 -9.55 16.27 2.92
N ILE A 201 -8.41 15.74 2.46
CA ILE A 201 -7.71 14.64 3.15
C ILE A 201 -7.24 15.10 4.54
N ALA A 202 -6.72 16.33 4.68
CA ALA A 202 -6.31 16.86 5.98
C ALA A 202 -7.49 16.90 6.98
N VAL A 203 -8.67 17.34 6.52
CA VAL A 203 -9.89 17.32 7.36
C VAL A 203 -10.34 15.90 7.69
N VAL A 204 -10.48 15.04 6.68
CA VAL A 204 -11.03 13.68 6.85
C VAL A 204 -10.10 12.80 7.69
N SER A 205 -8.78 12.90 7.48
CA SER A 205 -7.81 12.09 8.22
C SER A 205 -7.59 12.60 9.65
N GLY A 206 -7.44 13.91 9.84
CA GLY A 206 -7.28 14.50 11.19
C GLY A 206 -8.56 14.38 12.03
N GLY A 207 -9.72 14.59 11.42
CA GLY A 207 -11.03 14.55 12.09
C GLY A 207 -11.69 13.18 12.14
N TYR A 208 -11.03 12.09 11.73
CA TYR A 208 -11.66 10.79 11.44
C TYR A 208 -12.46 10.17 12.60
N GLN A 209 -12.15 10.51 13.85
CA GLN A 209 -12.86 10.00 15.03
C GLN A 209 -13.89 10.99 15.60
N THR A 210 -14.13 12.10 14.90
CA THR A 210 -14.99 13.20 15.37
C THR A 210 -16.24 13.34 14.50
N ALA A 211 -17.20 14.14 14.96
CA ALA A 211 -18.43 14.39 14.22
C ALA A 211 -18.21 15.17 12.90
N VAL A 212 -17.08 15.86 12.72
CA VAL A 212 -16.83 16.75 11.56
C VAL A 212 -16.79 16.00 10.23
N VAL A 213 -16.38 14.72 10.22
CA VAL A 213 -16.32 13.91 9.00
C VAL A 213 -17.72 13.52 8.53
N SER A 214 -18.73 13.54 9.41
CA SER A 214 -20.12 13.27 9.04
C SER A 214 -20.65 14.26 7.99
N TYR A 215 -20.18 15.52 7.99
CA TYR A 215 -20.54 16.50 6.95
C TYR A 215 -19.99 16.10 5.56
N PHE A 216 -18.80 15.50 5.51
CA PHE A 216 -18.22 14.95 4.27
C PHE A 216 -18.94 13.69 3.77
N ILE A 217 -19.67 12.99 4.64
CA ILE A 217 -20.51 11.85 4.24
C ILE A 217 -21.86 12.33 3.69
N GLN A 218 -22.40 13.44 4.20
CA GLN A 218 -23.67 14.01 3.72
C GLN A 218 -23.55 14.58 2.30
N ARG A 219 -22.35 15.05 1.91
CA ARG A 219 -22.05 15.54 0.56
C ARG A 219 -21.33 14.45 -0.23
N ASP A 220 -21.84 14.09 -1.39
CA ASP A 220 -21.17 13.08 -2.23
C ASP A 220 -20.01 13.68 -3.04
N PHE A 221 -18.78 13.40 -2.63
CA PHE A 221 -17.54 13.80 -3.33
C PHE A 221 -17.16 12.84 -4.47
N PHE A 222 -17.80 11.67 -4.57
CA PHE A 222 -17.37 10.63 -5.52
C PHE A 222 -17.28 11.15 -6.97
N PRO A 223 -18.26 11.91 -7.51
CA PRO A 223 -18.17 12.44 -8.87
C PRO A 223 -17.00 13.41 -9.06
N ALA A 224 -16.73 14.28 -8.07
CA ALA A 224 -15.65 15.26 -8.12
C ALA A 224 -14.28 14.57 -8.08
N LEU A 225 -14.12 13.57 -7.21
CA LEU A 225 -12.89 12.81 -7.06
C LEU A 225 -12.60 11.96 -8.31
N MET A 226 -13.59 11.23 -8.84
CA MET A 226 -13.42 10.44 -10.05
C MET A 226 -13.11 11.31 -11.28
N LYS A 227 -13.73 12.50 -11.37
CA LYS A 227 -13.37 13.49 -12.42
C LYS A 227 -11.91 13.94 -12.30
N THR A 228 -11.43 14.16 -11.08
CA THR A 228 -10.02 14.53 -10.83
C THR A 228 -9.07 13.41 -11.22
N VAL A 229 -9.39 12.17 -10.86
CA VAL A 229 -8.62 10.97 -11.28
C VAL A 229 -8.55 10.88 -12.80
N HIS A 230 -9.70 11.00 -13.47
CA HIS A 230 -9.78 10.92 -14.93
C HIS A 230 -8.93 11.99 -15.64
N GLN A 231 -8.87 13.19 -15.08
CA GLN A 231 -8.13 14.33 -15.66
C GLN A 231 -6.66 14.41 -15.23
N SER A 232 -6.19 13.48 -14.39
CA SER A 232 -4.80 13.45 -13.93
C SER A 232 -3.90 12.90 -15.04
N GLU A 233 -2.94 13.70 -15.51
CA GLU A 233 -1.97 13.28 -16.53
C GLU A 233 -0.94 12.29 -15.97
N ASN A 234 -0.47 12.55 -14.74
CA ASN A 234 0.43 11.66 -14.01
C ASN A 234 -0.40 10.67 -13.16
N PRO A 235 -0.25 9.35 -13.34
CA PRO A 235 -0.97 8.36 -12.54
C PRO A 235 -0.73 8.45 -11.04
N LEU A 236 0.43 8.98 -10.60
CA LEU A 236 0.69 9.18 -9.17
C LEU A 236 -0.15 10.31 -8.57
N ASP A 237 -0.53 11.31 -9.37
CA ASP A 237 -1.35 12.43 -8.92
C ASP A 237 -2.81 12.00 -8.65
N ALA A 238 -3.24 10.90 -9.28
CA ALA A 238 -4.55 10.29 -9.02
C ALA A 238 -4.61 9.50 -7.70
N ALA A 239 -3.47 9.25 -7.04
CA ALA A 239 -3.42 8.44 -5.82
C ALA A 239 -4.13 9.12 -4.64
N GLU A 240 -3.99 10.44 -4.49
CA GLU A 240 -4.63 11.21 -3.41
C GLU A 240 -6.17 11.26 -3.52
N PRO A 241 -6.78 11.63 -4.66
CA PRO A 241 -8.25 11.59 -4.79
C PRO A 241 -8.80 10.17 -4.67
N PHE A 242 -8.04 9.17 -5.13
CA PHE A 242 -8.39 7.76 -4.95
C PHE A 242 -8.35 7.33 -3.47
N MET A 243 -7.30 7.69 -2.74
CA MET A 243 -7.19 7.44 -1.30
C MET A 243 -8.33 8.11 -0.52
N LEU A 244 -8.62 9.39 -0.79
CA LEU A 244 -9.71 10.11 -0.12
C LEU A 244 -11.06 9.41 -0.28
N THR A 245 -11.33 8.85 -1.47
CA THR A 245 -12.54 8.07 -1.73
C THR A 245 -12.65 6.86 -0.80
N GLY A 246 -11.56 6.13 -0.57
CA GLY A 246 -11.53 4.99 0.35
C GLY A 246 -11.66 5.38 1.82
N LEU A 247 -11.07 6.50 2.24
CA LEU A 247 -11.23 7.00 3.62
C LEU A 247 -12.71 7.32 3.91
N LEU A 248 -13.39 8.00 2.99
CA LEU A 248 -14.81 8.33 3.10
C LEU A 248 -15.68 7.06 3.08
N ALA A 249 -15.35 6.08 2.24
CA ALA A 249 -16.07 4.81 2.17
C ALA A 249 -15.92 3.95 3.43
N ASN A 250 -14.82 4.10 4.18
CA ASN A 250 -14.56 3.32 5.38
C ASN A 250 -14.98 4.02 6.68
N TYR A 251 -15.27 5.33 6.65
CA TYR A 251 -15.77 6.04 7.81
C TYR A 251 -17.10 5.44 8.28
N ASN A 252 -17.12 4.94 9.54
CA ASN A 252 -18.26 4.26 10.17
C ASN A 252 -18.94 3.18 9.32
N LYS A 253 -18.18 2.54 8.41
CA LYS A 253 -18.70 1.59 7.40
C LYS A 253 -19.49 0.42 7.99
N PHE A 254 -19.16 0.00 9.21
CA PHE A 254 -19.83 -1.11 9.89
C PHE A 254 -20.85 -0.68 10.94
N GLU A 255 -21.10 0.63 11.04
CA GLU A 255 -21.95 1.25 12.04
C GLU A 255 -23.13 1.97 11.38
N MET A 256 -22.92 2.55 10.20
CA MET A 256 -23.91 3.35 9.48
C MET A 256 -23.92 2.99 8.00
N HIS A 257 -25.04 3.26 7.33
CA HIS A 257 -25.11 3.15 5.87
C HIS A 257 -24.16 4.18 5.23
N ASN A 258 -23.27 3.70 4.36
CA ASN A 258 -22.29 4.54 3.67
C ASN A 258 -22.57 4.53 2.15
N GLN A 259 -22.93 5.69 1.59
CA GLN A 259 -23.32 5.84 0.18
C GLN A 259 -22.21 5.46 -0.82
N TYR A 260 -20.93 5.56 -0.41
CA TYR A 260 -19.80 5.26 -1.29
C TYR A 260 -19.75 3.79 -1.70
N ARG A 261 -20.31 2.88 -0.88
CA ARG A 261 -20.44 1.47 -1.25
C ARG A 261 -21.28 1.27 -2.51
N VAL A 262 -22.38 2.00 -2.62
CA VAL A 262 -23.25 1.98 -3.80
C VAL A 262 -22.54 2.62 -4.98
N ARG A 263 -21.83 3.75 -4.75
CA ARG A 263 -21.02 4.41 -5.78
C ARG A 263 -19.95 3.49 -6.39
N PHE A 264 -19.23 2.71 -5.60
CA PHE A 264 -18.27 1.75 -6.13
C PHE A 264 -18.93 0.66 -6.96
N ALA A 265 -20.07 0.12 -6.50
CA ALA A 265 -20.79 -0.94 -7.22
C ALA A 265 -21.35 -0.46 -8.57
N ASP A 266 -21.94 0.74 -8.60
CA ASP A 266 -22.61 1.30 -9.78
C ASP A 266 -21.66 2.02 -10.75
N PHE A 267 -20.37 2.11 -10.41
CA PHE A 267 -19.40 2.79 -11.27
C PHE A 267 -19.13 1.99 -12.55
N VAL A 268 -19.26 2.63 -13.72
CA VAL A 268 -19.13 1.98 -15.04
C VAL A 268 -18.28 2.76 -16.05
N ASN A 269 -17.60 3.83 -15.62
CA ASN A 269 -16.76 4.64 -16.52
C ASN A 269 -15.42 3.93 -16.78
N ASP A 270 -15.33 3.23 -17.91
CA ASP A 270 -14.21 2.41 -18.37
C ASP A 270 -12.86 3.17 -18.40
N GLU A 271 -12.85 4.37 -18.98
CA GLU A 271 -11.64 5.18 -19.08
C GLU A 271 -11.12 5.59 -17.70
N THR A 272 -12.03 5.99 -16.80
CA THR A 272 -11.66 6.35 -15.43
C THR A 272 -11.21 5.14 -14.62
N MET A 273 -11.85 3.97 -14.79
CA MET A 273 -11.37 2.72 -14.18
C MET A 273 -9.94 2.40 -14.62
N THR A 274 -9.65 2.56 -15.91
CA THR A 274 -8.30 2.38 -16.46
C THR A 274 -7.30 3.31 -15.77
N ARG A 275 -7.65 4.59 -15.57
CA ARG A 275 -6.81 5.55 -14.82
C ARG A 275 -6.61 5.18 -13.35
N VAL A 276 -7.65 4.70 -12.67
CA VAL A 276 -7.55 4.21 -11.29
C VAL A 276 -6.57 3.03 -11.22
N VAL A 277 -6.73 2.06 -12.12
CA VAL A 277 -5.86 0.87 -12.19
C VAL A 277 -4.41 1.26 -12.51
N GLU A 278 -4.19 2.23 -13.41
CA GLU A 278 -2.86 2.81 -13.65
C GLU A 278 -2.28 3.43 -12.38
N SER A 279 -3.06 4.23 -11.65
CA SER A 279 -2.59 4.86 -10.42
C SER A 279 -2.16 3.85 -9.37
N VAL A 280 -2.92 2.77 -9.21
CA VAL A 280 -2.57 1.65 -8.33
C VAL A 280 -1.27 0.98 -8.80
N ALA A 281 -1.10 0.78 -10.10
CA ALA A 281 0.11 0.16 -10.66
C ALA A 281 1.37 0.99 -10.35
N TRP A 282 1.31 2.29 -10.62
CA TRP A 282 2.42 3.21 -10.36
C TRP A 282 2.75 3.30 -8.87
N THR A 283 1.72 3.33 -8.02
CA THR A 283 1.88 3.35 -6.56
C THR A 283 2.54 2.05 -6.06
N CYS A 284 2.11 0.89 -6.55
CA CYS A 284 2.74 -0.40 -6.20
C CYS A 284 4.19 -0.48 -6.69
N THR A 285 4.49 0.03 -7.90
CA THR A 285 5.87 0.11 -8.41
C THR A 285 6.74 1.02 -7.55
N LEU A 286 6.23 2.18 -7.13
CA LEU A 286 6.91 3.10 -6.21
C LEU A 286 7.18 2.44 -4.86
N LEU A 287 6.18 1.78 -4.27
CA LEU A 287 6.34 1.13 -2.97
C LEU A 287 7.33 -0.03 -3.03
N ARG A 288 7.29 -0.84 -4.10
CA ARG A 288 8.27 -1.91 -4.35
C ARG A 288 9.69 -1.36 -4.52
N SER A 289 9.86 -0.23 -5.22
CA SER A 289 11.19 0.36 -5.42
C SER A 289 11.83 0.81 -4.10
N LYS A 290 11.03 1.23 -3.10
CA LYS A 290 11.53 1.53 -1.75
C LYS A 290 12.14 0.30 -1.07
N TYR A 291 11.54 -0.90 -1.22
CA TYR A 291 12.15 -2.14 -0.71
C TYR A 291 13.43 -2.51 -1.46
N ILE A 292 13.44 -2.38 -2.79
CA ILE A 292 14.62 -2.69 -3.63
C ILE A 292 15.77 -1.73 -3.33
N ALA A 293 15.48 -0.47 -3.01
CA ALA A 293 16.50 0.52 -2.63
C ALA A 293 17.22 0.14 -1.33
N ILE A 294 16.57 -0.59 -0.42
CA ILE A 294 17.18 -1.09 0.82
C ILE A 294 18.06 -2.33 0.53
N GLN A 295 17.57 -3.21 -0.33
CA GLN A 295 18.27 -4.44 -0.72
C GLN A 295 17.88 -4.86 -2.14
N ASP A 296 18.78 -4.69 -3.10
CA ASP A 296 18.53 -5.14 -4.48
C ASP A 296 18.61 -6.66 -4.56
N ASP A 297 17.50 -7.27 -4.97
CA ASP A 297 17.32 -8.71 -5.12
C ASP A 297 17.18 -9.13 -6.59
N THR A 298 17.66 -8.30 -7.52
CA THR A 298 17.67 -8.61 -8.95
C THR A 298 18.50 -9.87 -9.20
N PRO A 299 17.91 -10.95 -9.78
CA PRO A 299 18.65 -12.16 -10.10
C PRO A 299 19.84 -11.83 -11.01
N VAL A 300 20.99 -12.47 -10.76
CA VAL A 300 22.24 -12.21 -11.49
C VAL A 300 22.06 -12.33 -13.02
N GLY A 301 21.19 -13.22 -13.48
CA GLY A 301 20.85 -13.41 -14.91
C GLY A 301 19.93 -12.37 -15.55
N TRP A 302 19.37 -11.42 -14.78
CA TRP A 302 18.50 -10.34 -15.30
C TRP A 302 19.26 -9.02 -15.52
N SER A 303 20.53 -8.95 -15.15
CA SER A 303 21.37 -7.77 -15.40
C SER A 303 22.60 -8.12 -16.23
N VAL A 304 22.64 -7.59 -17.47
CA VAL A 304 23.83 -7.64 -18.32
C VAL A 304 24.99 -6.88 -17.65
N ALA A 305 24.66 -5.79 -16.96
CA ALA A 305 25.63 -4.97 -16.22
C ALA A 305 26.17 -5.65 -14.95
N GLY A 306 25.35 -6.40 -14.19
CA GLY A 306 25.80 -7.08 -12.98
C GLY A 306 26.71 -8.28 -13.28
N THR A 307 26.41 -9.03 -14.35
CA THR A 307 27.26 -10.13 -14.83
C THR A 307 28.62 -9.61 -15.31
N LEU A 308 28.65 -8.47 -16.00
CA LEU A 308 29.91 -7.84 -16.45
C LEU A 308 30.69 -7.17 -15.31
N SER A 309 30.01 -6.65 -14.28
CA SER A 309 30.64 -6.11 -13.07
C SER A 309 31.34 -7.21 -12.26
N TYR A 310 30.74 -8.40 -12.16
CA TYR A 310 31.34 -9.54 -11.47
C TYR A 310 32.60 -10.08 -12.16
N VAL A 311 32.72 -9.85 -13.48
CA VAL A 311 33.86 -10.25 -14.31
C VAL A 311 34.87 -9.10 -14.51
N GLY A 312 34.74 -7.99 -13.77
CA GLY A 312 35.70 -6.87 -13.81
C GLY A 312 35.61 -5.98 -15.05
N LEU A 313 34.55 -6.13 -15.85
CA LEU A 313 34.29 -5.35 -17.08
C LEU A 313 33.17 -4.31 -16.89
N GLY A 314 32.75 -4.04 -15.65
CA GLY A 314 31.64 -3.13 -15.32
C GLY A 314 31.80 -1.69 -15.85
N ALA A 315 33.05 -1.24 -16.06
CA ALA A 315 33.34 0.08 -16.63
C ALA A 315 32.92 0.21 -18.12
N LEU A 316 32.82 -0.89 -18.86
CA LEU A 316 32.43 -0.89 -20.28
C LEU A 316 30.90 -0.99 -20.46
N ALA A 317 30.15 -1.31 -19.41
CA ALA A 317 28.70 -1.54 -19.45
C ALA A 317 27.85 -0.34 -18.97
N GLY A 318 28.46 0.82 -18.68
CA GLY A 318 27.75 1.99 -18.18
C GLY A 318 27.12 1.79 -16.80
N ALA A 319 27.67 0.89 -15.97
CA ALA A 319 27.16 0.62 -14.63
C ALA A 319 27.20 1.88 -13.76
N LYS A 320 26.06 2.26 -13.18
CA LYS A 320 25.99 3.31 -12.16
C LYS A 320 26.90 2.91 -10.98
N PRO A 321 27.56 3.87 -10.31
CA PRO A 321 28.35 3.56 -9.11
C PRO A 321 27.48 2.79 -8.12
N ALA A 322 28.00 1.69 -7.57
CA ALA A 322 27.30 0.92 -6.55
C ALA A 322 27.00 1.83 -5.36
N ALA A 323 25.73 1.87 -4.95
CA ALA A 323 25.36 2.55 -3.72
C ALA A 323 26.17 1.96 -2.55
N PRO A 324 26.58 2.77 -1.55
CA PRO A 324 27.27 2.25 -0.38
C PRO A 324 26.44 1.12 0.24
N ALA A 325 27.08 -0.02 0.50
CA ALA A 325 26.39 -1.16 1.11
C ALA A 325 25.91 -0.76 2.51
N LEU A 326 24.59 -0.81 2.72
CA LEU A 326 23.98 -0.57 4.01
C LEU A 326 24.37 -1.67 4.99
N THR A 327 24.62 -1.31 6.24
CA THR A 327 24.82 -2.30 7.32
C THR A 327 23.51 -3.04 7.62
N GLU A 328 23.59 -4.24 8.20
CA GLU A 328 22.38 -5.03 8.56
C GLU A 328 21.44 -4.26 9.50
N GLU A 329 22.00 -3.46 10.41
CA GLU A 329 21.23 -2.63 11.34
C GLU A 329 20.49 -1.51 10.62
N GLN A 330 21.16 -0.80 9.71
CA GLN A 330 20.54 0.22 8.87
C GLN A 330 19.45 -0.37 7.97
N GLN A 331 19.69 -1.53 7.36
CA GLN A 331 18.67 -2.22 6.57
C GLN A 331 17.45 -2.56 7.42
N ARG A 332 17.67 -3.07 8.65
CA ARG A 332 16.58 -3.39 9.59
C ARG A 332 15.76 -2.15 9.92
N GLU A 333 16.39 -1.02 10.21
CA GLU A 333 15.70 0.25 10.50
C GLU A 333 14.87 0.71 9.31
N LEU A 334 15.46 0.76 8.11
CA LEU A 334 14.75 1.17 6.90
C LEU A 334 13.59 0.21 6.53
N PHE A 335 13.75 -1.10 6.75
CA PHE A 335 12.66 -2.06 6.56
C PHE A 335 11.54 -1.89 7.59
N ASN A 336 11.83 -1.43 8.81
CA ASN A 336 10.78 -1.12 9.80
C ASN A 336 9.95 0.12 9.39
N GLU A 337 10.53 1.02 8.59
CA GLU A 337 9.83 2.16 7.99
C GLU A 337 9.02 1.80 6.74
N GLN A 338 9.09 0.55 6.27
CA GLN A 338 8.26 0.07 5.15
C GLN A 338 6.98 -0.64 5.65
N PRO A 339 5.90 -0.65 4.84
CA PRO A 339 5.76 0.04 3.54
C PRO A 339 5.44 1.53 3.72
N GLY A 340 5.80 2.38 2.74
CA GLY A 340 5.48 3.82 2.78
C GLY A 340 3.98 4.15 2.86
N PRO A 341 3.62 5.38 3.26
CA PRO A 341 2.23 5.75 3.52
C PRO A 341 1.33 5.77 2.27
N GLU A 342 1.90 5.75 1.06
CA GLU A 342 1.14 5.60 -0.19
C GLU A 342 0.38 4.27 -0.25
N THR A 343 0.72 3.30 0.61
CA THR A 343 0.04 2.00 0.75
C THR A 343 -1.43 2.14 1.18
N SER A 344 -1.81 3.27 1.78
CA SER A 344 -3.20 3.57 2.17
C SER A 344 -4.20 3.47 0.99
N THR A 345 -3.74 3.70 -0.25
CA THR A 345 -4.53 3.51 -1.48
C THR A 345 -5.07 2.08 -1.66
N LEU A 346 -4.41 1.08 -1.05
CA LEU A 346 -4.88 -0.30 -1.09
C LEU A 346 -6.24 -0.48 -0.40
N LEU A 347 -6.61 0.40 0.53
CA LEU A 347 -7.94 0.36 1.17
C LEU A 347 -9.04 0.65 0.13
N THR A 348 -8.85 1.68 -0.69
CA THR A 348 -9.78 1.97 -1.79
C THR A 348 -9.76 0.87 -2.86
N LEU A 349 -8.59 0.29 -3.16
CA LEU A 349 -8.49 -0.85 -4.07
C LEU A 349 -9.34 -2.02 -3.57
N TYR A 350 -9.25 -2.35 -2.29
CA TYR A 350 -10.06 -3.40 -1.67
C TYR A 350 -11.57 -3.14 -1.82
N ASP A 351 -12.03 -1.91 -1.55
CA ASP A 351 -13.45 -1.58 -1.70
C ASP A 351 -13.95 -1.70 -3.14
N PHE A 352 -13.18 -1.23 -4.12
CA PHE A 352 -13.50 -1.39 -5.54
C PHE A 352 -13.52 -2.87 -5.96
N THR A 353 -12.53 -3.65 -5.53
CA THR A 353 -12.46 -5.09 -5.82
C THR A 353 -13.65 -5.83 -5.19
N LEU A 354 -14.07 -5.45 -3.99
CA LEU A 354 -15.22 -6.04 -3.32
C LEU A 354 -16.54 -5.70 -4.02
N ALA A 355 -16.72 -4.45 -4.41
CA ALA A 355 -18.00 -3.95 -4.90
C ALA A 355 -18.21 -4.12 -6.42
N ASN A 356 -17.15 -4.17 -7.23
CA ASN A 356 -17.25 -3.98 -8.68
C ASN A 356 -16.48 -5.04 -9.50
N LYS A 357 -17.24 -5.93 -10.15
CA LYS A 357 -16.66 -7.00 -11.00
C LYS A 357 -16.08 -6.50 -12.32
N LEU A 358 -16.62 -5.42 -12.87
CA LEU A 358 -16.05 -4.79 -14.08
C LEU A 358 -14.66 -4.23 -13.76
N PHE A 359 -14.51 -3.53 -12.62
CA PHE A 359 -13.22 -3.07 -12.14
C PHE A 359 -12.23 -4.24 -11.93
N CYS A 360 -12.67 -5.35 -11.32
CA CYS A 360 -11.83 -6.54 -11.18
C CYS A 360 -11.31 -7.08 -12.52
N HIS A 361 -12.15 -7.07 -13.55
CA HIS A 361 -11.75 -7.44 -14.90
C HIS A 361 -10.65 -6.52 -15.42
N HIS A 362 -10.85 -5.19 -15.39
CA HIS A 362 -9.81 -4.22 -15.78
C HIS A 362 -8.52 -4.40 -15.00
N PHE A 363 -8.62 -4.54 -13.68
CA PHE A 363 -7.45 -4.66 -12.81
C PHE A 363 -6.53 -5.82 -13.23
N ILE A 364 -7.10 -6.95 -13.65
CA ILE A 364 -6.34 -8.14 -14.09
C ILE A 364 -5.97 -8.08 -15.57
N SER A 365 -6.87 -7.67 -16.45
CA SER A 365 -6.68 -7.77 -17.91
C SER A 365 -5.90 -6.61 -18.51
N GLN A 366 -5.77 -5.49 -17.80
CA GLN A 366 -5.13 -4.29 -18.34
C GLN A 366 -3.65 -4.55 -18.65
N ALA A 367 -3.25 -4.25 -19.88
CA ALA A 367 -1.86 -4.33 -20.30
C ALA A 367 -1.04 -3.17 -19.71
N SER A 368 0.28 -3.25 -19.83
CA SER A 368 1.13 -2.14 -19.43
C SER A 368 0.90 -0.92 -20.32
N SER A 369 0.87 0.27 -19.72
CA SER A 369 0.79 1.56 -20.41
C SER A 369 2.12 2.00 -21.03
N ASP A 370 3.26 1.47 -20.55
CA ASP A 370 4.59 1.76 -21.08
C ASP A 370 5.55 0.57 -20.88
N LYS A 371 6.53 0.40 -21.76
CA LYS A 371 7.56 -0.66 -21.67
C LYS A 371 8.33 -0.64 -20.35
N ALA A 372 8.40 0.51 -19.68
CA ALA A 372 9.07 0.66 -18.39
C ALA A 372 8.22 0.21 -17.19
N GLN A 373 6.90 0.10 -17.33
CA GLN A 373 6.01 -0.32 -16.27
C GLN A 373 5.56 -1.76 -16.46
N PRO A 374 5.43 -2.55 -15.38
CA PRO A 374 4.73 -3.82 -15.45
C PRO A 374 3.21 -3.58 -15.59
N PRO A 375 2.45 -4.56 -16.11
CA PRO A 375 1.00 -4.53 -16.05
C PRO A 375 0.49 -4.28 -14.61
N PRO A 376 -0.68 -3.65 -14.42
CA PRO A 376 -1.17 -3.26 -13.10
C PRO A 376 -1.24 -4.39 -12.09
N PHE A 377 -1.80 -5.54 -12.47
CA PHE A 377 -1.86 -6.70 -11.58
C PHE A 377 -0.47 -7.28 -11.30
N SER A 378 0.44 -7.27 -12.28
CA SER A 378 1.86 -7.61 -12.05
C SER A 378 2.50 -6.69 -11.03
N ALA A 379 2.24 -5.38 -11.08
CA ALA A 379 2.77 -4.39 -10.13
C ALA A 379 2.27 -4.68 -8.71
N PHE A 380 0.96 -4.95 -8.58
CA PHE A 380 0.33 -5.32 -7.31
C PHE A 380 0.91 -6.61 -6.71
N LEU A 381 0.95 -7.70 -7.49
CA LEU A 381 1.51 -8.98 -7.02
C LEU A 381 3.00 -8.86 -6.66
N SER A 382 3.74 -8.09 -7.47
CA SER A 382 5.15 -7.82 -7.19
C SER A 382 5.28 -7.09 -5.83
N PHE A 383 4.57 -5.99 -5.61
CA PHE A 383 4.61 -5.27 -4.33
C PHE A 383 4.15 -6.15 -3.14
N ALA A 384 3.05 -6.89 -3.30
CA ALA A 384 2.52 -7.78 -2.28
C ALA A 384 3.57 -8.81 -1.83
N SER A 385 4.41 -9.34 -2.73
CA SER A 385 5.48 -10.28 -2.36
C SER A 385 6.55 -9.67 -1.44
N TYR A 386 6.96 -8.41 -1.67
CA TYR A 386 7.92 -7.71 -0.80
C TYR A 386 7.26 -7.40 0.55
N LEU A 387 6.01 -6.95 0.53
CA LEU A 387 5.24 -6.68 1.73
C LEU A 387 5.05 -7.94 2.58
N HIS A 388 4.74 -9.09 1.97
CA HIS A 388 4.56 -10.37 2.67
C HIS A 388 5.87 -10.86 3.30
N GLN A 389 6.99 -10.81 2.57
CA GLN A 389 8.28 -11.27 3.09
C GLN A 389 8.78 -10.43 4.29
N HIS A 390 8.29 -9.20 4.43
CA HIS A 390 8.60 -8.27 5.53
C HIS A 390 7.42 -7.92 6.43
N ALA A 391 6.30 -8.65 6.35
CA ALA A 391 5.07 -8.34 7.10
C ALA A 391 5.29 -8.28 8.62
N PHE A 392 6.21 -9.10 9.13
CA PHE A 392 6.57 -9.15 10.55
C PHE A 392 7.29 -7.89 11.08
N ARG A 393 7.78 -6.99 10.21
CA ARG A 393 8.62 -5.84 10.59
C ARG A 393 7.85 -4.80 11.39
N SER A 394 6.58 -4.61 11.10
CA SER A 394 5.73 -3.64 11.79
C SER A 394 4.26 -4.07 11.77
N ALA A 395 3.48 -3.59 12.74
CA ALA A 395 2.03 -3.80 12.74
C ALA A 395 1.37 -3.20 11.49
N ARG A 396 1.90 -2.09 10.98
CA ARG A 396 1.48 -1.47 9.71
C ARG A 396 1.69 -2.43 8.53
N ALA A 397 2.88 -3.02 8.41
CA ALA A 397 3.20 -3.97 7.34
C ALA A 397 2.30 -5.21 7.41
N SER A 398 2.10 -5.79 8.59
CA SER A 398 1.19 -6.93 8.81
C SER A 398 -0.25 -6.62 8.40
N LEU A 399 -0.79 -5.45 8.78
CA LEU A 399 -2.16 -5.05 8.42
C LEU A 399 -2.34 -4.83 6.91
N TYR A 400 -1.37 -4.24 6.22
CA TYR A 400 -1.44 -4.11 4.77
C TYR A 400 -1.20 -5.44 4.05
N ALA A 401 -0.33 -6.32 4.57
CA ALA A 401 -0.17 -7.67 4.04
C ALA A 401 -1.50 -8.44 4.12
N TYR A 402 -2.18 -8.34 5.26
CA TYR A 402 -3.53 -8.89 5.45
C TYR A 402 -4.53 -8.31 4.43
N LEU A 403 -4.54 -7.00 4.20
CA LEU A 403 -5.41 -6.37 3.22
C LEU A 403 -5.16 -6.87 1.79
N THR A 404 -3.89 -7.04 1.38
CA THR A 404 -3.57 -7.62 0.06
C THR A 404 -4.06 -9.06 -0.08
N LEU A 405 -4.04 -9.85 1.01
CA LEU A 405 -4.61 -11.20 1.01
C LEU A 405 -6.14 -11.16 0.88
N LEU A 406 -6.83 -10.22 1.55
CA LEU A 406 -8.28 -10.06 1.37
C LEU A 406 -8.67 -9.69 -0.07
N ILE A 407 -7.89 -8.82 -0.72
CA ILE A 407 -8.06 -8.51 -2.15
C ILE A 407 -7.96 -9.81 -2.97
N LEU A 408 -6.93 -10.63 -2.73
CA LEU A 408 -6.77 -11.91 -3.42
C LEU A 408 -7.88 -12.92 -3.12
N VAL A 409 -8.41 -12.96 -1.89
CA VAL A 409 -9.56 -13.81 -1.53
C VAL A 409 -10.77 -13.44 -2.37
N VAL A 410 -11.12 -12.14 -2.43
CA VAL A 410 -12.27 -11.64 -3.19
C VAL A 410 -12.11 -11.92 -4.70
N LEU A 411 -10.91 -11.74 -5.25
CA LEU A 411 -10.63 -12.02 -6.66
C LEU A 411 -10.70 -13.53 -6.97
N SER A 412 -10.24 -14.38 -6.06
CA SER A 412 -10.21 -15.84 -6.26
C SER A 412 -11.56 -16.51 -6.05
N GLU A 413 -12.51 -15.84 -5.42
CA GLU A 413 -13.86 -16.38 -5.18
C GLU A 413 -14.75 -16.33 -6.42
N ASP A 414 -14.63 -15.30 -7.25
CA ASP A 414 -15.43 -15.17 -8.48
C ASP A 414 -14.85 -16.06 -9.59
N ALA A 415 -15.63 -17.01 -10.09
CA ALA A 415 -15.14 -17.98 -11.07
C ALA A 415 -14.69 -17.36 -12.41
N LYS A 416 -15.28 -16.23 -12.83
CA LYS A 416 -14.88 -15.54 -14.07
C LYS A 416 -13.55 -14.81 -13.87
N ILE A 417 -13.38 -14.19 -12.71
CA ILE A 417 -12.13 -13.53 -12.33
C ILE A 417 -11.01 -14.55 -12.10
N ALA A 418 -11.28 -15.67 -11.43
CA ALA A 418 -10.34 -16.77 -11.27
C ALA A 418 -9.91 -17.36 -12.62
N LYS A 419 -10.86 -17.53 -13.56
CA LYS A 419 -10.55 -17.90 -14.95
C LYS A 419 -9.59 -16.91 -15.59
N LEU A 420 -9.89 -15.62 -15.49
CA LEU A 420 -9.07 -14.55 -16.05
C LEU A 420 -7.64 -14.56 -15.46
N MET A 421 -7.47 -14.82 -14.16
CA MET A 421 -6.15 -14.97 -13.52
C MET A 421 -5.38 -16.22 -14.01
N CYS A 422 -6.08 -17.27 -14.45
CA CYS A 422 -5.45 -18.46 -15.02
C CYS A 422 -5.08 -18.30 -16.51
N GLU A 423 -5.79 -17.46 -17.25
CA GLU A 423 -5.57 -17.25 -18.69
C GLU A 423 -4.64 -16.06 -18.99
N THR A 424 -4.66 -15.02 -18.16
CA THR A 424 -3.84 -13.82 -18.36
C THR A 424 -2.41 -14.11 -17.92
N THR A 425 -1.47 -13.91 -18.84
CA THR A 425 -0.04 -14.14 -18.61
C THR A 425 0.72 -12.83 -18.62
N ALA A 426 1.64 -12.66 -17.67
CA ALA A 426 2.54 -11.53 -17.60
C ALA A 426 3.75 -11.86 -16.71
N GLN A 427 4.82 -11.07 -16.85
CA GLN A 427 5.95 -11.10 -15.93
C GLN A 427 5.55 -10.52 -14.56
N VAL A 428 5.86 -11.27 -13.50
CA VAL A 428 5.69 -10.83 -12.10
C VAL A 428 7.03 -10.99 -11.38
N ARG A 429 7.54 -9.91 -10.77
CA ARG A 429 8.78 -9.94 -9.99
C ARG A 429 8.46 -10.17 -8.52
N LEU A 430 8.66 -11.40 -8.07
CA LEU A 430 8.55 -11.75 -6.65
C LEU A 430 9.81 -11.36 -5.88
N CYS A 431 9.63 -11.03 -4.61
CA CYS A 431 10.70 -10.69 -3.68
C CYS A 431 11.63 -11.87 -3.42
N ARG A 432 12.95 -11.63 -3.48
CA ARG A 432 14.01 -12.63 -3.28
C ARG A 432 15.06 -12.16 -2.27
N GLN A 433 14.71 -11.18 -1.43
CA GLN A 433 15.63 -10.56 -0.47
C GLN A 433 16.08 -11.52 0.65
N ARG A 434 15.35 -12.60 0.92
CA ARG A 434 15.70 -13.59 1.96
C ARG A 434 15.73 -15.02 1.42
N PRO A 435 16.74 -15.84 1.81
CA PRO A 435 16.75 -17.28 1.51
C PRO A 435 15.84 -18.07 2.47
N PRO A 436 15.43 -19.30 2.11
CA PRO A 436 15.58 -19.92 0.79
C PRO A 436 14.69 -19.22 -0.25
N GLN A 437 15.13 -19.21 -1.50
CA GLN A 437 14.40 -18.60 -2.60
C GLN A 437 13.73 -19.68 -3.46
N LEU A 438 12.51 -19.43 -3.94
CA LEU A 438 11.85 -20.30 -4.90
C LEU A 438 12.63 -20.37 -6.23
N PRO A 439 12.52 -21.47 -7.00
CA PRO A 439 13.10 -21.55 -8.34
C PRO A 439 12.53 -20.46 -9.26
N LEU A 440 13.36 -19.93 -10.17
CA LEU A 440 12.88 -19.00 -11.18
C LEU A 440 11.92 -19.73 -12.14
N PRO A 441 10.84 -19.07 -12.59
CA PRO A 441 9.94 -19.68 -13.57
C PRO A 441 10.68 -19.94 -14.88
N LYS A 442 10.32 -21.03 -15.56
CA LYS A 442 10.92 -21.41 -16.86
C LYS A 442 10.73 -20.33 -17.92
N ASN A 443 9.56 -19.70 -17.93
CA ASN A 443 9.21 -18.58 -18.79
C ASN A 443 9.05 -17.31 -17.95
N ALA A 444 9.47 -16.17 -18.49
CA ALA A 444 9.27 -14.89 -17.81
C ALA A 444 7.78 -14.55 -17.68
N ASP A 445 7.01 -14.78 -18.74
CA ASP A 445 5.56 -14.68 -18.73
C ASP A 445 4.92 -15.98 -18.25
N ARG A 446 4.03 -15.85 -17.28
CA ARG A 446 3.30 -16.97 -16.67
C ARG A 446 1.89 -16.53 -16.25
N PRO A 447 0.94 -17.46 -16.11
CA PRO A 447 -0.38 -17.13 -15.60
C PRO A 447 -0.30 -16.46 -14.23
N TYR A 448 -1.11 -15.44 -13.98
CA TYR A 448 -1.13 -14.80 -12.67
C TYR A 448 -1.43 -15.76 -11.52
N ALA A 449 -2.29 -16.75 -11.76
CA ALA A 449 -2.55 -17.82 -10.79
C ALA A 449 -1.25 -18.52 -10.32
N THR A 450 -0.30 -18.78 -11.22
CA THR A 450 1.00 -19.38 -10.84
C THR A 450 1.87 -18.43 -10.03
N ALA A 451 1.82 -17.13 -10.32
CA ALA A 451 2.54 -16.12 -9.55
C ALA A 451 1.95 -15.94 -8.15
N ILE A 452 0.62 -16.06 -8.01
CA ILE A 452 -0.06 -16.05 -6.72
C ILE A 452 0.34 -17.28 -5.90
N LEU A 453 0.37 -18.49 -6.49
CA LEU A 453 0.83 -19.70 -5.78
C LEU A 453 2.24 -19.55 -5.20
N ASP A 454 3.19 -19.03 -5.98
CA ASP A 454 4.54 -18.74 -5.49
C ASP A 454 4.55 -17.66 -4.40
N LEU A 455 3.77 -16.59 -4.56
CA LEU A 455 3.64 -15.52 -3.56
C LEU A 455 3.13 -16.05 -2.22
N LEU A 456 2.13 -16.94 -2.24
CA LEU A 456 1.59 -17.57 -1.02
C LEU A 456 2.63 -18.51 -0.38
N ALA A 457 3.36 -19.30 -1.19
CA ALA A 457 4.41 -20.17 -0.69
C ALA A 457 5.57 -19.40 -0.04
N ASP A 458 6.06 -18.32 -0.68
CA ASP A 458 7.06 -17.42 -0.09
C ASP A 458 6.53 -16.76 1.19
N GLY A 459 5.28 -16.28 1.18
CA GLY A 459 4.61 -15.71 2.35
C GLY A 459 4.61 -16.67 3.55
N ILE A 460 4.32 -17.95 3.32
CA ILE A 460 4.38 -19.00 4.35
C ILE A 460 5.82 -19.16 4.85
N ASN A 461 6.78 -19.37 3.94
CA ASN A 461 8.15 -19.75 4.26
C ASN A 461 8.91 -18.65 5.02
N HIS A 462 8.70 -17.37 4.69
CA HIS A 462 9.48 -16.28 5.27
C HIS A 462 8.90 -15.68 6.56
N ASN A 463 7.72 -16.15 6.99
CA ASN A 463 7.03 -15.67 8.19
C ASN A 463 6.88 -16.72 9.32
N LEU A 464 7.53 -17.89 9.20
CA LEU A 464 7.53 -18.94 10.23
C LEU A 464 8.23 -18.45 11.52
N ARG A 465 7.44 -17.93 12.46
CA ARG A 465 7.91 -17.31 13.72
C ARG A 465 7.05 -17.79 14.88
N LYS A 466 7.68 -17.90 16.06
CA LYS A 466 7.00 -18.27 17.32
C LYS A 466 5.82 -17.35 17.65
N ARG A 467 5.93 -16.06 17.32
CA ARG A 467 4.81 -15.11 17.32
C ARG A 467 4.14 -15.13 15.95
N LEU A 468 3.36 -16.18 15.71
CA LEU A 468 2.68 -16.40 14.43
C LEU A 468 1.58 -15.36 14.21
N ASP A 469 1.55 -14.76 13.02
CA ASP A 469 0.44 -13.90 12.59
C ASP A 469 -0.71 -14.78 12.08
N VAL A 470 -1.50 -15.32 13.01
CA VAL A 470 -2.62 -16.25 12.70
C VAL A 470 -3.53 -15.71 11.57
N PRO A 471 -4.02 -14.46 11.62
CA PRO A 471 -4.82 -13.89 10.53
C PRO A 471 -4.15 -13.92 9.16
N PHE A 472 -2.84 -13.64 9.08
CA PHE A 472 -2.10 -13.73 7.82
C PHE A 472 -2.16 -15.15 7.25
N TYR A 473 -1.83 -16.17 8.05
CA TYR A 473 -1.81 -17.56 7.61
C TYR A 473 -3.20 -18.10 7.23
N ILE A 474 -4.25 -17.76 7.98
CA ILE A 474 -5.63 -18.11 7.61
C ILE A 474 -5.96 -17.55 6.23
N GLN A 475 -5.67 -16.27 5.98
CA GLN A 475 -5.98 -15.68 4.68
C GLN A 475 -5.10 -16.23 3.55
N THR A 476 -3.82 -16.53 3.80
CA THR A 476 -2.95 -17.20 2.83
C THR A 476 -3.52 -18.56 2.40
N LEU A 477 -3.94 -19.39 3.36
CA LEU A 477 -4.55 -20.69 3.09
C LEU A 477 -5.94 -20.56 2.44
N SER A 478 -6.69 -19.52 2.79
CA SER A 478 -7.99 -19.17 2.22
C SER A 478 -7.91 -18.82 0.72
N VAL A 479 -6.87 -18.06 0.30
CA VAL A 479 -6.59 -17.80 -1.13
C VAL A 479 -6.18 -19.10 -1.82
N LEU A 480 -5.28 -19.86 -1.21
CA LEU A 480 -4.77 -21.11 -1.78
C LEU A 480 -5.90 -22.12 -2.02
N SER A 481 -6.76 -22.35 -1.03
CA SER A 481 -7.90 -23.25 -1.13
C SER A 481 -8.88 -22.85 -2.24
N ARG A 482 -9.19 -21.54 -2.38
CA ARG A 482 -10.05 -21.03 -3.45
C ARG A 482 -9.45 -21.25 -4.83
N LEU A 483 -8.15 -20.96 -5.00
CA LEU A 483 -7.46 -21.19 -6.27
C LEU A 483 -7.42 -22.68 -6.62
N LEU A 484 -6.99 -23.56 -5.70
CA LEU A 484 -6.98 -25.00 -5.94
C LEU A 484 -8.40 -25.54 -6.23
N GLY A 485 -9.40 -25.01 -5.54
CA GLY A 485 -10.81 -25.37 -5.73
C GLY A 485 -11.31 -24.95 -7.11
N TYR A 486 -10.95 -23.76 -7.57
CA TYR A 486 -11.24 -23.32 -8.93
C TYR A 486 -10.55 -24.24 -9.95
N LEU A 487 -9.24 -24.46 -9.83
CA LEU A 487 -8.47 -25.30 -10.77
C LEU A 487 -9.01 -26.73 -10.85
N ALA A 488 -9.42 -27.31 -9.73
CA ALA A 488 -10.05 -28.62 -9.68
C ALA A 488 -11.39 -28.64 -10.43
N LYS A 489 -12.28 -27.67 -10.13
CA LYS A 489 -13.60 -27.56 -10.75
C LYS A 489 -13.52 -27.29 -12.26
N SER A 490 -12.59 -26.44 -12.68
CA SER A 490 -12.37 -26.10 -14.09
C SER A 490 -11.46 -27.08 -14.84
N ARG A 491 -10.84 -28.04 -14.12
CA ARG A 491 -9.80 -28.95 -14.62
C ARG A 491 -8.65 -28.20 -15.30
N THR A 492 -8.30 -27.02 -14.79
CA THR A 492 -7.25 -26.18 -15.34
C THR A 492 -5.89 -26.63 -14.81
N LYS A 493 -5.00 -27.06 -15.72
CA LYS A 493 -3.67 -27.57 -15.39
C LYS A 493 -2.61 -26.50 -15.61
N LEU A 494 -2.01 -26.02 -14.52
CA LEU A 494 -0.99 -24.97 -14.57
C LEU A 494 0.43 -25.57 -14.61
N SER A 495 1.29 -25.02 -15.48
CA SER A 495 2.72 -25.30 -15.45
C SER A 495 3.37 -24.53 -14.29
N HIS A 496 3.60 -25.21 -13.18
CA HIS A 496 4.05 -24.61 -11.93
C HIS A 496 4.99 -25.57 -11.17
N HIS A 497 5.78 -25.05 -10.24
CA HIS A 497 6.69 -25.84 -9.40
C HIS A 497 5.93 -26.47 -8.21
N TRP A 498 4.96 -27.34 -8.50
CA TRP A 498 4.06 -27.95 -7.50
C TRP A 498 4.81 -28.60 -6.32
N SER A 499 5.94 -29.25 -6.59
CA SER A 499 6.83 -29.82 -5.56
C SER A 499 7.23 -28.82 -4.47
N GLU A 500 7.50 -27.56 -4.83
CA GLU A 500 7.90 -26.51 -3.88
C GLU A 500 6.72 -26.02 -3.03
N LEU A 501 5.52 -25.97 -3.60
CA LEU A 501 4.29 -25.68 -2.84
C LEU A 501 4.05 -26.75 -1.78
N TRP A 502 4.13 -28.03 -2.14
CA TRP A 502 3.97 -29.14 -1.21
C TRP A 502 5.04 -29.15 -0.13
N ARG A 503 6.29 -28.86 -0.51
CA ARG A 503 7.40 -28.72 0.45
C ARG A 503 7.13 -27.59 1.46
N SER A 504 6.61 -26.45 1.00
CA SER A 504 6.29 -25.30 1.85
C SER A 504 5.18 -25.63 2.86
N LEU A 505 4.07 -26.25 2.41
CA LEU A 505 2.96 -26.65 3.27
C LEU A 505 3.37 -27.71 4.30
N LEU A 506 4.14 -28.72 3.90
CA LEU A 506 4.59 -29.78 4.81
C LEU A 506 5.71 -29.32 5.74
N SER A 507 6.52 -28.35 5.32
CA SER A 507 7.43 -27.65 6.23
C SER A 507 6.65 -26.86 7.28
N PHE A 508 5.53 -26.26 6.88
CA PHE A 508 4.66 -25.55 7.81
C PHE A 508 4.01 -26.50 8.84
N VAL A 509 3.56 -27.69 8.43
CA VAL A 509 3.11 -28.76 9.37
C VAL A 509 4.19 -29.06 10.41
N ARG A 510 5.45 -29.25 9.99
CA ARG A 510 6.57 -29.53 10.90
C ARG A 510 6.84 -28.35 11.85
N PHE A 511 6.74 -27.12 11.36
CA PHE A 511 6.88 -25.93 12.19
C PHE A 511 5.77 -25.83 13.26
N LEU A 512 4.51 -26.06 12.89
CA LEU A 512 3.38 -26.08 13.83
C LEU A 512 3.56 -27.13 14.92
N ASN A 513 4.11 -28.31 14.57
CA ASN A 513 4.44 -29.36 15.53
C ASN A 513 5.62 -29.01 16.45
N GLN A 514 6.62 -28.30 15.94
CA GLN A 514 7.83 -27.97 16.69
C GLN A 514 7.53 -26.97 17.81
N TYR A 515 6.58 -26.06 17.59
CA TYR A 515 6.24 -24.99 18.52
C TYR A 515 4.78 -25.05 19.01
N ALA A 516 4.19 -26.24 19.05
CA ALA A 516 2.75 -26.42 19.29
C ALA A 516 2.25 -25.74 20.57
N ASP A 517 2.99 -25.83 21.68
CA ASP A 517 2.58 -25.24 22.96
C ASP A 517 2.46 -23.70 22.86
N GLU A 518 3.47 -23.04 22.28
CA GLU A 518 3.49 -21.58 22.09
C GLU A 518 2.41 -21.14 21.09
N LEU A 519 2.22 -21.90 20.01
CA LEU A 519 1.33 -21.55 18.91
C LEU A 519 -0.15 -21.80 19.23
N ASN A 520 -0.47 -22.84 20.01
CA ASN A 520 -1.83 -23.09 20.48
C ASN A 520 -2.35 -21.91 21.31
N MET A 521 -1.50 -21.28 22.14
CA MET A 521 -1.87 -20.08 22.91
C MET A 521 -2.23 -18.88 22.03
N LEU A 522 -1.76 -18.85 20.77
CA LEU A 522 -2.06 -17.81 19.79
C LEU A 522 -3.30 -18.11 18.94
N GLY A 523 -3.96 -19.25 19.14
CA GLY A 523 -5.10 -19.68 18.32
C GLY A 523 -4.69 -20.36 17.01
N ALA A 524 -3.51 -20.96 16.92
CA ALA A 524 -3.03 -21.62 15.71
C ALA A 524 -3.80 -22.93 15.35
N SER A 525 -4.75 -23.37 16.18
CA SER A 525 -5.59 -24.54 15.87
C SER A 525 -6.43 -24.34 14.60
N GLU A 526 -6.96 -23.13 14.37
CA GLU A 526 -7.67 -22.80 13.13
C GLU A 526 -6.73 -22.85 11.91
N VAL A 527 -5.47 -22.45 12.10
CA VAL A 527 -4.45 -22.48 11.03
C VAL A 527 -4.06 -23.92 10.70
N ALA A 528 -3.89 -24.76 11.73
CA ALA A 528 -3.63 -26.18 11.56
C ALA A 528 -4.78 -26.88 10.81
N GLN A 529 -6.02 -26.56 11.14
CA GLN A 529 -7.21 -27.08 10.45
C GLN A 529 -7.21 -26.64 8.97
N ALA A 530 -7.13 -25.33 8.70
CA ALA A 530 -7.11 -24.82 7.33
C ALA A 530 -5.95 -25.39 6.48
N LEU A 531 -4.80 -25.65 7.09
CA LEU A 531 -3.66 -26.28 6.42
C LEU A 531 -3.95 -27.73 6.03
N VAL A 532 -4.55 -28.49 6.94
CA VAL A 532 -4.99 -29.87 6.68
C VAL A 532 -6.04 -29.89 5.56
N ASP A 533 -7.00 -28.97 5.59
CA ASP A 533 -8.08 -28.92 4.59
C ASP A 533 -7.52 -28.65 3.19
N VAL A 534 -6.55 -27.74 3.07
CA VAL A 534 -5.83 -27.50 1.80
C VAL A 534 -5.09 -28.76 1.33
N LEU A 535 -4.40 -29.47 2.24
CA LEU A 535 -3.68 -30.70 1.89
C LEU A 535 -4.62 -31.82 1.44
N VAL A 536 -5.76 -31.99 2.10
CA VAL A 536 -6.80 -32.96 1.71
C VAL A 536 -7.41 -32.57 0.37
N GLN A 537 -7.74 -31.29 0.18
CA GLN A 537 -8.27 -30.80 -1.08
C GLN A 537 -7.31 -31.08 -2.24
N ALA A 538 -6.01 -30.86 -2.03
CA ALA A 538 -4.97 -31.16 -3.01
C ALA A 538 -4.83 -32.67 -3.26
N LEU A 539 -4.92 -33.49 -2.22
CA LEU A 539 -4.88 -34.94 -2.33
C LEU A 539 -6.08 -35.50 -3.11
N THR A 540 -7.30 -35.10 -2.76
CA THR A 540 -8.53 -35.63 -3.35
C THR A 540 -8.73 -35.13 -4.79
N ASN A 541 -8.36 -33.88 -5.09
CA ASN A 541 -8.63 -33.27 -6.39
C ASN A 541 -7.38 -33.08 -7.27
N GLY A 542 -6.21 -33.54 -6.80
CA GLY A 542 -4.92 -33.26 -7.45
C GLY A 542 -4.87 -33.68 -8.91
N GLU A 543 -5.46 -34.82 -9.26
CA GLU A 543 -5.52 -35.32 -10.64
C GLU A 543 -6.16 -34.31 -11.62
N ALA A 544 -7.13 -33.52 -11.16
CA ALA A 544 -7.86 -32.58 -11.97
C ALA A 544 -7.01 -31.36 -12.40
N PHE A 545 -6.08 -30.91 -11.55
CA PHE A 545 -5.31 -29.68 -11.78
C PHE A 545 -3.79 -29.88 -11.92
N LEU A 546 -3.26 -31.06 -11.57
CA LEU A 546 -1.85 -31.36 -11.76
C LEU A 546 -1.55 -31.73 -13.23
N PRO A 547 -0.47 -31.18 -13.82
CA PRO A 547 -0.22 -31.32 -15.25
C PRO A 547 0.15 -32.75 -15.65
N GLU A 548 1.02 -33.41 -14.88
CA GLU A 548 1.48 -34.77 -15.16
C GLU A 548 1.28 -35.72 -13.97
N ASN A 549 1.16 -37.02 -14.24
CA ASN A 549 1.02 -38.05 -13.20
C ASN A 549 2.19 -38.02 -12.19
N LYS A 550 3.40 -37.67 -12.65
CA LYS A 550 4.57 -37.57 -11.77
C LYS A 550 4.41 -36.49 -10.70
N ASP A 551 3.67 -35.41 -10.99
CA ASP A 551 3.46 -34.30 -10.06
C ASP A 551 2.44 -34.71 -8.98
N TYR A 552 1.53 -35.62 -9.32
CA TYR A 552 0.60 -36.24 -8.38
C TYR A 552 1.30 -37.31 -7.54
N ASP A 553 2.10 -38.18 -8.16
CA ASP A 553 2.95 -39.16 -7.47
C ASP A 553 3.86 -38.47 -6.43
N ASP A 554 4.43 -37.31 -6.77
CA ASP A 554 5.27 -36.49 -5.89
C ASP A 554 4.52 -35.96 -4.66
N LEU A 555 3.24 -35.57 -4.82
CA LEU A 555 2.39 -35.17 -3.69
C LEU A 555 2.18 -36.35 -2.72
N PHE A 556 1.81 -37.53 -3.24
CA PHE A 556 1.67 -38.74 -2.43
C PHE A 556 2.96 -39.09 -1.71
N TYR A 557 4.08 -39.10 -2.43
CA TYR A 557 5.38 -39.41 -1.86
C TYR A 557 5.70 -38.52 -0.65
N LYS A 558 5.56 -37.20 -0.80
CA LYS A 558 5.82 -36.24 0.27
C LYS A 558 4.85 -36.35 1.45
N LEU A 559 3.58 -36.66 1.18
CA LEU A 559 2.58 -36.89 2.22
C LEU A 559 2.91 -38.14 3.05
N VAL A 560 3.29 -39.23 2.38
CA VAL A 560 3.71 -40.49 3.02
C VAL A 560 4.96 -40.27 3.87
N GLU A 561 5.96 -39.55 3.36
CA GLU A 561 7.14 -39.17 4.15
C GLU A 561 6.80 -38.28 5.37
N SER A 562 5.64 -37.62 5.35
CA SER A 562 5.21 -36.70 6.41
C SER A 562 4.15 -37.31 7.35
N GLY A 563 3.86 -38.61 7.25
CA GLY A 563 2.82 -39.30 8.03
C GLY A 563 2.92 -39.14 9.54
N GLU A 564 4.14 -39.27 10.09
CA GLU A 564 4.38 -39.07 11.53
C GLU A 564 4.10 -37.61 11.93
N ALA A 565 4.50 -36.65 11.11
CA ALA A 565 4.24 -35.23 11.36
C ALA A 565 2.73 -34.91 11.30
N LEU A 566 1.97 -35.55 10.40
CA LEU A 566 0.51 -35.39 10.33
C LEU A 566 -0.18 -35.97 11.58
N THR A 567 0.27 -37.13 12.06
CA THR A 567 -0.24 -37.75 13.30
C THR A 567 0.03 -36.86 14.50
N LYS A 568 1.26 -36.34 14.62
CA LYS A 568 1.62 -35.39 15.69
C LYS A 568 0.80 -34.10 15.61
N LEU A 569 0.52 -33.58 14.42
CA LEU A 569 -0.28 -32.37 14.23
C LEU A 569 -1.72 -32.56 14.72
N ARG A 570 -2.35 -33.68 14.35
CA ARG A 570 -3.69 -34.05 14.82
C ARG A 570 -3.77 -34.02 16.34
N ASP A 571 -2.80 -34.63 17.00
CA ASP A 571 -2.80 -34.78 18.45
C ASP A 571 -2.49 -33.45 19.15
N ALA A 572 -1.47 -32.72 18.67
CA ALA A 572 -1.03 -31.45 19.25
C ALA A 572 -2.07 -30.33 19.15
N TYR A 573 -2.90 -30.33 18.11
CA TYR A 573 -3.95 -29.32 17.88
C TYR A 573 -5.37 -29.86 18.11
N SER A 574 -5.52 -31.09 18.59
CA SER A 574 -6.83 -31.75 18.83
C SER A 574 -7.77 -31.72 17.62
N LEU A 575 -7.24 -31.78 16.39
CA LEU A 575 -8.00 -31.60 15.15
C LEU A 575 -9.13 -32.62 14.96
N ALA A 576 -8.99 -33.81 15.55
CA ALA A 576 -9.99 -34.89 15.48
C ALA A 576 -11.23 -34.64 16.36
N LYS A 577 -11.26 -33.60 17.20
CA LYS A 577 -12.42 -33.26 18.07
C LYS A 577 -13.45 -32.36 17.37
N THR A 578 -13.06 -31.71 16.27
CA THR A 578 -13.91 -30.81 15.48
C THR A 578 -14.92 -31.63 14.66
N GLN A 579 -16.05 -31.03 14.26
CA GLN A 579 -17.10 -31.73 13.50
C GLN A 579 -16.59 -32.34 12.16
N ASP A 580 -15.49 -31.83 11.61
CA ASP A 580 -14.74 -32.38 10.46
C ASP A 580 -13.87 -33.59 10.81
N ARG A 581 -14.50 -34.69 11.23
CA ARG A 581 -13.85 -35.95 11.62
C ARG A 581 -12.98 -36.62 10.54
N HIS A 582 -12.96 -36.09 9.31
CA HIS A 582 -12.47 -36.80 8.13
C HIS A 582 -11.15 -36.25 7.57
N ALA A 583 -10.90 -34.94 7.57
CA ALA A 583 -9.79 -34.37 6.78
C ALA A 583 -8.39 -34.88 7.21
N VAL A 584 -7.99 -34.63 8.46
CA VAL A 584 -6.67 -35.07 8.95
C VAL A 584 -6.53 -36.60 8.97
N ASN A 585 -7.63 -37.30 9.25
CA ASN A 585 -7.66 -38.75 9.29
C ASN A 585 -7.56 -39.36 7.89
N THR A 586 -8.09 -38.71 6.85
CA THR A 586 -7.89 -39.11 5.45
C THR A 586 -6.41 -39.01 5.07
N LEU A 587 -5.72 -37.91 5.43
CA LEU A 587 -4.28 -37.78 5.17
C LEU A 587 -3.47 -38.87 5.89
N ILE A 588 -3.77 -39.11 7.17
CA ILE A 588 -3.10 -40.14 7.98
C ILE A 588 -3.40 -41.53 7.41
N GLY A 589 -4.65 -41.81 7.03
CA GLY A 589 -5.07 -43.09 6.46
C GLY A 589 -4.36 -43.39 5.13
N VAL A 590 -4.26 -42.39 4.25
CA VAL A 590 -3.48 -42.51 3.00
C VAL A 590 -2.01 -42.74 3.30
N SER A 591 -1.42 -41.97 4.22
CA SER A 591 -0.02 -42.17 4.62
C SER A 591 0.23 -43.57 5.19
N THR A 592 -0.70 -44.10 6.00
CA THR A 592 -0.59 -45.41 6.62
C THR A 592 -0.72 -46.52 5.57
N HIS A 593 -1.70 -46.42 4.68
CA HIS A 593 -1.90 -47.36 3.58
C HIS A 593 -0.62 -47.55 2.73
N TYR A 594 0.01 -46.44 2.34
CA TYR A 594 1.23 -46.50 1.54
C TYR A 594 2.46 -46.92 2.38
N ALA A 595 2.53 -46.56 3.66
CA ALA A 595 3.58 -47.07 4.54
C ALA A 595 3.52 -48.60 4.64
N ASP A 596 2.34 -49.18 4.87
CA ASP A 596 2.10 -50.63 4.92
C ASP A 596 2.43 -51.29 3.57
N LEU A 597 2.03 -50.65 2.45
CA LEU A 597 2.32 -51.12 1.10
C LEU A 597 3.84 -51.13 0.84
N ILE A 598 4.56 -50.09 1.26
CA ILE A 598 6.03 -50.02 1.15
C ILE A 598 6.69 -51.07 2.04
N GLU A 599 6.22 -51.26 3.27
CA GLU A 599 6.77 -52.24 4.21
C GLU A 599 6.56 -53.67 3.72
N SER A 600 5.38 -53.99 3.18
CA SER A 600 5.10 -55.31 2.56
C SER A 600 6.03 -55.62 1.38
N HIS A 601 6.48 -54.59 0.65
CA HIS A 601 7.48 -54.73 -0.41
C HIS A 601 8.91 -54.79 0.13
N ARG A 602 9.22 -54.08 1.22
CA ARG A 602 10.52 -54.20 1.93
C ARG A 602 10.72 -55.58 2.51
N ALA A 603 9.66 -56.22 3.01
CA ALA A 603 9.69 -57.62 3.45
C ALA A 603 10.09 -58.59 2.33
N ARG A 604 9.95 -58.20 1.06
CA ARG A 604 10.38 -58.96 -0.12
C ARG A 604 11.74 -58.49 -0.68
N LYS A 605 12.20 -57.28 -0.33
CA LYS A 605 13.47 -56.69 -0.77
C LYS A 605 13.92 -55.57 0.18
N GLU A 606 15.01 -55.78 0.92
CA GLU A 606 15.50 -54.89 2.00
C GLU A 606 15.74 -53.42 1.57
N HIS A 607 16.18 -53.19 0.33
CA HIS A 607 16.45 -51.85 -0.19
C HIS A 607 15.55 -51.53 -1.39
N LEU A 608 14.70 -50.51 -1.21
CA LEU A 608 13.88 -49.94 -2.27
C LEU A 608 14.50 -48.61 -2.73
N SER A 609 14.78 -48.51 -4.02
CA SER A 609 15.19 -47.27 -4.66
C SER A 609 14.01 -46.29 -4.80
N PRO A 610 14.24 -44.97 -4.95
CA PRO A 610 13.17 -44.00 -5.18
C PRO A 610 12.27 -44.32 -6.37
N LYS A 611 12.83 -44.97 -7.41
CA LYS A 611 12.05 -45.43 -8.58
C LYS A 611 11.10 -46.59 -8.24
N GLU A 612 11.50 -47.48 -7.33
CA GLU A 612 10.67 -48.59 -6.87
C GLU A 612 9.56 -48.11 -5.93
N ILE A 613 9.85 -47.13 -5.06
CA ILE A 613 8.82 -46.48 -4.23
C ILE A 613 7.75 -45.82 -5.13
N ASN A 614 8.16 -45.10 -6.17
CA ASN A 614 7.21 -44.53 -7.14
C ASN A 614 6.37 -45.61 -7.86
N LYS A 615 6.93 -46.80 -8.10
CA LYS A 615 6.17 -47.91 -8.68
C LYS A 615 5.13 -48.46 -7.70
N ILE A 616 5.48 -48.55 -6.42
CA ILE A 616 4.58 -48.96 -5.33
C ILE A 616 3.45 -47.93 -5.16
N ILE A 617 3.76 -46.63 -5.21
CA ILE A 617 2.75 -45.55 -5.15
C ILE A 617 1.71 -45.73 -6.27
N LYS A 618 2.15 -46.00 -7.50
CA LYS A 618 1.24 -46.24 -8.63
C LYS A 618 0.34 -47.46 -8.46
N GLN A 619 0.85 -48.53 -7.83
CA GLN A 619 0.06 -49.73 -7.54
C GLN A 619 -0.96 -49.47 -6.43
N GLY A 620 -0.62 -48.63 -5.46
CA GLY A 620 -1.53 -48.29 -4.35
C GLY A 620 -2.75 -47.50 -4.78
N TYR A 621 -2.75 -46.83 -5.95
CA TYR A 621 -3.95 -46.17 -6.47
C TYR A 621 -5.14 -47.12 -6.64
N GLU A 622 -4.90 -48.40 -6.96
CA GLU A 622 -5.96 -49.40 -7.13
C GLU A 622 -6.54 -49.89 -5.80
N THR A 623 -5.79 -49.76 -4.71
CA THR A 623 -6.17 -50.24 -3.36
C THR A 623 -6.57 -49.12 -2.41
N LEU A 624 -6.39 -47.87 -2.82
CA LEU A 624 -6.69 -46.68 -2.01
C LEU A 624 -8.17 -46.32 -2.13
N ASN A 625 -8.95 -46.60 -1.09
CA ASN A 625 -10.33 -46.13 -0.99
C ASN A 625 -10.37 -44.77 -0.28
N ILE A 626 -10.32 -43.68 -1.05
CA ILE A 626 -10.65 -42.34 -0.54
C ILE A 626 -12.14 -42.16 -0.78
N GLU A 627 -12.95 -42.13 0.29
CA GLU A 627 -14.35 -41.74 0.16
C GLU A 627 -14.41 -40.33 -0.43
N PRO A 628 -15.01 -40.14 -1.64
CA PRO A 628 -15.21 -38.80 -2.16
C PRO A 628 -16.14 -38.06 -1.19
N LYS A 629 -15.72 -36.90 -0.68
CA LYS A 629 -16.61 -36.00 0.04
C LYS A 629 -17.68 -35.59 -0.99
N GLU A 630 -18.86 -36.22 -0.96
CA GLU A 630 -20.02 -35.84 -1.78
C GLU A 630 -20.28 -34.36 -1.50
N ASP A 631 -20.11 -33.53 -2.52
CA ASP A 631 -20.18 -32.07 -2.45
C ASP A 631 -19.35 -31.46 -1.31
N GLY A 632 -18.03 -31.53 -1.45
CA GLY A 632 -17.08 -30.90 -0.52
C GLY A 632 -17.57 -29.52 -0.10
N GLU A 633 -17.81 -29.36 1.21
CA GLU A 633 -18.31 -28.14 1.82
C GLU A 633 -17.62 -26.95 1.18
N LEU A 634 -18.44 -26.12 0.54
CA LEU A 634 -18.01 -24.90 -0.10
C LEU A 634 -17.19 -24.13 0.92
N VAL A 635 -15.93 -23.81 0.61
CA VAL A 635 -15.17 -22.81 1.37
C VAL A 635 -16.13 -21.66 1.63
N ASP A 636 -16.35 -21.32 2.91
CA ASP A 636 -17.38 -20.36 3.29
C ASP A 636 -17.27 -19.11 2.42
N ALA A 637 -18.41 -18.69 1.87
CA ALA A 637 -18.48 -17.51 1.03
C ALA A 637 -17.88 -16.32 1.78
N PHE A 638 -17.10 -15.49 1.10
CA PHE A 638 -16.45 -14.35 1.72
C PHE A 638 -17.50 -13.41 2.30
N ARG A 639 -17.37 -13.14 3.59
CA ARG A 639 -18.21 -12.17 4.30
C ARG A 639 -17.32 -11.12 4.92
N GLU A 640 -17.39 -9.92 4.38
CA GLU A 640 -16.64 -8.78 4.89
C GLU A 640 -16.85 -8.53 6.40
N ALA A 641 -18.05 -8.83 6.91
CA ALA A 641 -18.39 -8.68 8.33
C ALA A 641 -17.48 -9.50 9.26
N ASP A 642 -17.02 -10.67 8.82
CA ASP A 642 -16.14 -11.55 9.60
C ASP A 642 -14.74 -10.94 9.77
N HIS A 643 -14.40 -9.97 8.92
CA HIS A 643 -13.14 -9.23 8.93
C HIS A 643 -13.27 -7.82 9.56
N LYS A 644 -14.43 -7.47 10.14
CA LYS A 644 -14.73 -6.13 10.68
C LYS A 644 -13.64 -5.57 11.58
N VAL A 645 -13.13 -6.36 12.53
CA VAL A 645 -12.11 -5.90 13.49
C VAL A 645 -10.81 -5.52 12.78
N LYS A 646 -10.34 -6.38 11.85
CA LYS A 646 -9.11 -6.14 11.09
C LYS A 646 -9.27 -4.99 10.10
N LEU A 647 -10.40 -4.91 9.40
CA LEU A 647 -10.68 -3.81 8.47
C LEU A 647 -10.75 -2.46 9.19
N LYS A 648 -11.29 -2.39 10.41
CA LYS A 648 -11.20 -1.19 11.24
C LYS A 648 -9.76 -0.82 11.62
N GLN A 649 -8.91 -1.80 11.92
CA GLN A 649 -7.49 -1.55 12.19
C GLN A 649 -6.77 -1.03 10.93
N VAL A 650 -7.03 -1.63 9.77
CA VAL A 650 -6.52 -1.17 8.47
C VAL A 650 -6.98 0.25 8.18
N ALA A 651 -8.26 0.58 8.37
CA ALA A 651 -8.79 1.92 8.15
C ALA A 651 -8.09 2.96 9.03
N ARG A 652 -7.86 2.67 10.32
CA ARG A 652 -7.11 3.57 11.22
C ARG A 652 -5.67 3.79 10.76
N VAL A 653 -5.01 2.73 10.28
CA VAL A 653 -3.65 2.84 9.73
C VAL A 653 -3.65 3.66 8.44
N ALA A 654 -4.60 3.44 7.53
CA ALA A 654 -4.74 4.22 6.31
C ALA A 654 -5.04 5.70 6.59
N VAL A 655 -5.82 6.00 7.62
CA VAL A 655 -6.06 7.36 8.11
C VAL A 655 -4.77 8.00 8.61
N ALA A 656 -4.00 7.29 9.45
CA ALA A 656 -2.72 7.78 9.94
C ALA A 656 -1.73 8.03 8.79
N ASP A 657 -1.66 7.13 7.81
CA ASP A 657 -0.82 7.27 6.62
C ASP A 657 -1.28 8.43 5.73
N ALA A 658 -2.60 8.66 5.61
CA ALA A 658 -3.15 9.80 4.89
C ALA A 658 -2.78 11.12 5.58
N THR A 659 -2.83 11.18 6.91
CA THR A 659 -2.32 12.30 7.70
C THR A 659 -0.84 12.50 7.44
N VAL A 660 -0.04 11.42 7.43
CA VAL A 660 1.38 11.52 7.08
C VAL A 660 1.53 12.09 5.68
N LEU A 661 0.79 11.63 4.65
CA LEU A 661 0.92 12.11 3.27
C LEU A 661 0.70 13.61 3.11
N VAL A 662 -0.45 14.12 3.54
CA VAL A 662 -0.76 15.57 3.45
C VAL A 662 0.17 16.41 4.30
N SER A 663 0.73 15.80 5.33
CA SER A 663 1.72 16.45 6.14
C SER A 663 3.11 16.34 5.52
N SER A 664 3.49 15.26 4.82
CA SER A 664 4.83 14.90 4.35
C SER A 664 5.35 15.65 3.11
N ASP A 665 4.52 16.50 2.51
CA ASP A 665 5.03 17.73 1.87
C ASP A 665 5.90 18.57 2.85
N ARG A 666 5.92 18.23 4.15
CA ARG A 666 6.87 18.52 5.25
C ARG A 666 8.35 18.43 4.87
N GLN A 667 8.75 17.72 3.81
CA GLN A 667 10.18 17.52 3.47
C GLN A 667 10.55 17.69 2.00
N ARG A 668 9.60 17.67 1.04
CA ARG A 668 9.92 17.90 -0.39
C ARG A 668 10.20 19.37 -0.74
N MET A 669 10.11 20.27 0.24
CA MET A 669 10.46 21.69 0.12
C MET A 669 11.82 22.06 0.76
N GLN A 670 12.71 21.08 0.98
CA GLN A 670 14.14 21.30 1.23
C GLN A 670 14.99 20.88 0.04
#